data_AF-A0A812LL82-F1
#
_entry.id   AF-A0A812LL82-F1
#
_cell.length_a   1.000
_cell.length_b   1.000
_cell.length_c   1.000
_cell.angle_alpha   90.00
_cell.angle_beta   90.00
_cell.angle_gamma   90.00
#
_symmetry.space_group_name_H-M   'P 1'
#
loop_
_entity.id
_entity.type
_entity.pdbx_description
1 polymer ?
#
loop_
_entity_poly.entity_id
_entity_poly.type
_entity_poly.pdbx_seq_one_letter_code
_entity_poly.pdbx_strand_id
1 'polypeptide(L)'
;MQPSCSCCEPLRWFICPPRPKPHSTNEAEYNLEDPQSLAAFLKYADIRLVRAGYLYDLRRKKRLLPRRQEAAEWGLVSHTEVSKWATGRRDAMIISISHAWETREHPDPCGDQLNRLVDRLCLYDAAYYSDIWVFYDYISLFQFERRTSAEEESFRRSMNHMHVLYAHDYSWTFRIEALTPRDVWDATLANAEHLVTVYDAASKTVRGRPLKELVPNRVPYQSRGWCKAEVEWSSCRSRSEQNRQIDAPDPDSGFESDVLQGKVPMAPEVFEEGMAKAEFTHRNDAAAVLQLQRKIFHQKVSECEELLLADLPKGELGQLAKALIHYKKLRVLRLRNIEVGEEEAKEFAKALTLNTTTTELEIQVSHSAQAECKALWKALADMLKANATVSTLNLGFNGIGAESLEALAAAVATNGTLTTIDLRGNDIGSEGCKALGQALKTNDTLTTIDLRQNIILAGGLKAIAEALTTNRALTTINLDYNGSGHEFLWEIQETLKTRKAFTKPNLAATIATQVSGFLAYLGVQEFGRPQQAQAWTGKVRIEALTSRLKSNTSSIITSLKIADRQIGFEDVKALADGLKTNRTITRIDLRRNHIGARGCEALAEVFVTNDTIATIDLEGNDIQDQGCKALAEALKSNAAITAIDLEGNGITDLGLKALAEALKINRTITKIDLSRNQIRNQGCEALAEALKSNAAIADLNLGRNRIGDDGIKALAEAWKINRTTIKIDLWNNPFGDESREAMREMSTNFDTIDFDNRWIMETRPEEDYWPGYWPDGPQGFHDYSL
;
A
#
# COMPACT_ATOMS: atom_id res chain seq x y z
N MET A 1 -33.16 -10.54 63.52
CA MET A 1 -32.09 -11.54 63.35
C MET A 1 -31.86 -11.73 61.86
N GLN A 2 -30.62 -11.61 61.38
CA GLN A 2 -30.21 -12.02 60.03
C GLN A 2 -29.29 -13.23 60.17
N PRO A 3 -29.31 -14.23 59.26
CA PRO A 3 -28.29 -15.26 59.19
C PRO A 3 -26.99 -14.66 58.60
N SER A 4 -25.87 -14.85 59.28
CA SER A 4 -24.55 -14.41 58.83
C SER A 4 -23.98 -15.35 57.77
N CYS A 5 -23.85 -14.89 56.52
CA CYS A 5 -23.12 -15.62 55.48
C CYS A 5 -21.62 -15.25 55.52
N SER A 6 -20.82 -16.07 56.19
CA SER A 6 -19.39 -15.83 56.43
C SER A 6 -18.50 -16.57 55.42
N CYS A 7 -18.39 -16.05 54.20
CA CYS A 7 -17.36 -16.45 53.21
C CYS A 7 -17.25 -15.46 52.03
N CYS A 8 -16.88 -14.20 52.29
CA CYS A 8 -16.56 -13.23 51.22
C CYS A 8 -15.73 -12.04 51.77
N GLU A 9 -14.46 -12.26 52.10
CA GLU A 9 -13.52 -11.13 52.22
C GLU A 9 -13.08 -10.68 50.82
N PRO A 10 -13.29 -9.40 50.43
CA PRO A 10 -12.87 -8.90 49.13
C PRO A 10 -11.37 -8.66 49.12
N LEU A 11 -10.59 -9.69 48.77
CA LEU A 11 -9.13 -9.63 48.61
C LEU A 11 -8.73 -8.59 47.54
N ARG A 12 -8.29 -7.42 48.01
CA ARG A 12 -7.94 -6.24 47.19
C ARG A 12 -6.59 -6.39 46.48
N TRP A 13 -6.54 -7.16 45.41
CA TRP A 13 -5.31 -7.38 44.64
C TRP A 13 -4.94 -6.27 43.64
N PHE A 14 -5.82 -5.29 43.41
CA PHE A 14 -5.40 -3.94 43.01
C PHE A 14 -5.29 -3.07 44.27
N ILE A 15 -4.08 -2.61 44.61
CA ILE A 15 -3.93 -1.50 45.57
C ILE A 15 -4.40 -0.24 44.85
N CYS A 16 -5.62 0.18 45.18
CA CYS A 16 -6.22 1.40 44.64
C CYS A 16 -5.48 2.62 45.22
N PRO A 17 -4.84 3.49 44.40
CA PRO A 17 -4.46 4.81 44.88
C PRO A 17 -5.72 5.60 45.25
N PRO A 18 -5.70 6.44 46.31
CA PRO A 18 -6.84 7.28 46.64
C PRO A 18 -7.20 8.21 45.47
N ARG A 19 -8.45 8.69 45.43
CA ARG A 19 -8.91 9.67 44.43
C ARG A 19 -7.88 10.80 44.24
N PRO A 20 -7.61 11.24 43.00
CA PRO A 20 -6.59 12.25 42.75
C PRO A 20 -6.90 13.52 43.54
N LYS A 21 -5.95 13.97 44.36
CA LYS A 21 -5.89 15.37 44.76
C LYS A 21 -5.51 16.18 43.52
N PRO A 22 -6.22 17.27 43.18
CA PRO A 22 -5.83 18.12 42.07
C PRO A 22 -4.54 18.86 42.44
N HIS A 23 -3.41 18.34 41.98
CA HIS A 23 -2.13 19.03 42.00
C HIS A 23 -1.89 19.67 40.63
N SER A 24 -1.81 20.99 40.62
CA SER A 24 -1.61 21.80 39.42
C SER A 24 -0.18 21.71 38.93
N THR A 25 0.03 21.12 37.75
CA THR A 25 1.04 21.52 36.75
C THR A 25 0.84 20.64 35.52
N ASN A 26 0.67 21.28 34.36
CA ASN A 26 0.52 20.73 33.01
C ASN A 26 0.44 19.19 32.89
N GLU A 27 -0.75 18.67 32.56
CA GLU A 27 -0.78 17.45 31.74
C GLU A 27 0.03 17.75 30.47
N ALA A 28 1.05 16.94 30.18
CA ALA A 28 1.78 17.07 28.94
C ALA A 28 0.85 16.66 27.79
N GLU A 29 0.38 17.64 27.02
CA GLU A 29 -0.37 17.42 25.81
C GLU A 29 0.58 16.92 24.74
N TYR A 30 0.62 15.59 24.57
CA TYR A 30 1.43 14.95 23.56
C TYR A 30 0.85 15.27 22.18
N ASN A 31 1.66 15.92 21.35
CA ASN A 31 1.40 15.96 19.92
C ASN A 31 1.41 14.50 19.41
N LEU A 32 0.35 14.10 18.71
CA LEU A 32 0.17 12.75 18.15
C LEU A 32 0.72 12.62 16.71
N GLU A 33 1.45 13.64 16.25
CA GLU A 33 1.97 13.78 14.88
C GLU A 33 3.46 14.12 14.87
N ASP A 34 4.11 14.23 16.04
CA ASP A 34 5.54 14.51 16.19
C ASP A 34 6.27 13.32 16.82
N PRO A 35 7.20 12.63 16.12
CA PRO A 35 7.89 11.48 16.70
C PRO A 35 8.81 11.86 17.88
N GLN A 36 9.20 13.14 18.04
CA GLN A 36 9.88 13.60 19.25
C GLN A 36 8.94 13.59 20.47
N SER A 37 7.67 13.96 20.30
CA SER A 37 6.60 13.81 21.29
C SER A 37 6.38 12.34 21.68
N LEU A 38 6.33 11.40 20.72
CA LEU A 38 6.26 9.96 21.06
C LEU A 38 7.49 9.48 21.85
N ALA A 39 8.69 9.88 21.43
CA ALA A 39 9.92 9.54 22.14
C ALA A 39 9.97 10.16 23.55
N ALA A 40 9.46 11.38 23.71
CA ALA A 40 9.32 12.04 25.01
C ALA A 40 8.30 11.34 25.90
N PHE A 41 7.15 10.91 25.36
CA PHE A 41 6.16 10.12 26.09
C PHE A 41 6.73 8.78 26.56
N LEU A 42 7.30 7.99 25.63
CA LEU A 42 7.92 6.70 25.93
C LEU A 42 8.98 6.86 27.03
N LYS A 43 9.82 7.91 26.94
CA LYS A 43 10.81 8.26 27.97
C LYS A 43 10.18 8.68 29.31
N TYR A 44 9.13 9.48 29.29
CA TYR A 44 8.45 10.00 30.48
C TYR A 44 7.72 8.90 31.25
N ALA A 45 6.91 8.08 30.58
CA ALA A 45 6.25 6.93 31.19
C ALA A 45 7.20 5.75 31.45
N ASP A 46 8.45 5.86 30.99
CA ASP A 46 9.48 4.82 30.96
C ASP A 46 9.01 3.51 30.31
N ILE A 47 8.36 3.57 29.15
CA ILE A 47 7.88 2.40 28.40
C ILE A 47 9.02 1.79 27.57
N ARG A 48 9.13 0.46 27.56
CA ARG A 48 10.13 -0.27 26.76
C ARG A 48 9.44 -0.92 25.56
N LEU A 49 9.82 -0.57 24.34
CA LEU A 49 9.39 -1.34 23.16
C LEU A 49 10.20 -2.64 23.09
N VAL A 50 9.63 -3.69 22.51
CA VAL A 50 10.23 -5.02 22.33
C VAL A 50 10.73 -5.16 20.90
N ARG A 51 11.90 -5.75 20.66
CA ARG A 51 12.38 -6.02 19.29
C ARG A 51 11.65 -7.23 18.71
N ALA A 52 11.21 -7.17 17.45
CA ALA A 52 10.62 -8.34 16.78
C ALA A 52 11.56 -9.57 16.81
N GLY A 53 12.86 -9.37 16.64
CA GLY A 53 13.89 -10.42 16.80
C GLY A 53 13.94 -11.09 18.17
N TYR A 54 13.41 -10.46 19.24
CA TYR A 54 13.24 -11.10 20.54
C TYR A 54 12.03 -12.04 20.57
N LEU A 55 10.92 -11.61 19.97
CA LEU A 55 9.72 -12.44 19.79
C LEU A 55 10.04 -13.69 18.92
N TYR A 56 10.88 -13.52 17.89
CA TYR A 56 11.39 -14.61 17.06
C TYR A 56 12.23 -15.61 17.90
N ASP A 57 13.09 -15.13 18.81
CA ASP A 57 13.88 -15.98 19.70
C ASP A 57 13.02 -16.72 20.74
N LEU A 58 11.99 -16.06 21.28
CA LEU A 58 11.01 -16.68 22.18
C LEU A 58 10.25 -17.83 21.49
N ARG A 59 9.64 -17.58 20.33
CA ARG A 59 8.96 -18.62 19.52
C ARG A 59 9.90 -19.77 19.17
N ARG A 60 11.10 -19.47 18.64
CA ARG A 60 12.11 -20.48 18.29
C ARG A 60 12.51 -21.36 19.48
N LYS A 61 12.56 -20.80 20.70
CA LYS A 61 12.87 -21.51 21.94
C LYS A 61 11.63 -22.09 22.65
N LYS A 62 10.44 -22.01 22.03
CA LYS A 62 9.15 -22.40 22.62
C LYS A 62 8.90 -21.80 24.01
N ARG A 63 9.27 -20.52 24.18
CA ARG A 63 9.07 -19.75 25.42
C ARG A 63 7.88 -18.82 25.29
N LEU A 64 7.03 -18.79 26.32
CA LEU A 64 5.99 -17.78 26.50
C LEU A 64 6.59 -16.38 26.73
N LEU A 65 5.75 -15.36 26.58
CA LEU A 65 6.06 -13.95 26.80
C LEU A 65 6.53 -13.69 28.25
N PRO A 66 7.79 -13.28 28.49
CA PRO A 66 8.23 -12.89 29.83
C PRO A 66 7.60 -11.55 30.23
N ARG A 67 7.37 -11.33 31.53
CA ARG A 67 7.06 -9.97 32.02
C ARG A 67 8.26 -9.06 31.79
N ARG A 68 8.03 -7.74 31.70
CA ARG A 68 9.09 -6.74 31.53
C ARG A 68 10.31 -6.94 32.44
N GLN A 69 10.08 -7.23 33.72
CA GLN A 69 11.14 -7.45 34.73
C GLN A 69 12.00 -8.72 34.47
N GLU A 70 11.61 -9.54 33.50
CA GLU A 70 12.16 -10.87 33.20
C GLU A 70 12.60 -11.01 31.73
N ALA A 71 12.34 -9.98 30.93
CA ALA A 71 12.81 -9.88 29.55
C ALA A 71 14.33 -9.72 29.50
N ALA A 72 14.98 -10.31 28.51
CA ALA A 72 16.41 -10.12 28.29
C ALA A 72 16.67 -8.67 27.84
N GLU A 73 17.69 -8.02 28.40
CA GLU A 73 17.99 -6.60 28.14
C GLU A 73 18.10 -6.26 26.65
N TRP A 74 18.77 -7.12 25.87
CA TRP A 74 18.89 -6.95 24.41
C TRP A 74 17.54 -6.99 23.68
N GLY A 75 16.54 -7.68 24.23
CA GLY A 75 15.20 -7.81 23.64
C GLY A 75 14.35 -6.55 23.78
N LEU A 76 14.74 -5.63 24.66
CA LEU A 76 14.09 -4.34 24.86
C LEU A 76 14.83 -3.22 24.10
N VAL A 77 14.10 -2.20 23.71
CA VAL A 77 14.61 -0.99 23.06
C VAL A 77 14.85 0.10 24.11
N SER A 78 16.05 0.68 24.10
CA SER A 78 16.42 1.76 25.02
C SER A 78 15.88 3.12 24.56
N HIS A 79 15.60 4.03 25.51
CA HIS A 79 15.17 5.40 25.19
C HIS A 79 16.17 6.18 24.32
N THR A 80 17.46 5.81 24.38
CA THR A 80 18.51 6.37 23.52
C THR A 80 18.31 5.97 22.05
N GLU A 81 17.83 4.75 21.79
CA GLU A 81 17.49 4.29 20.44
C GLU A 81 16.20 4.95 19.94
N VAL A 82 15.17 5.05 20.78
CA VAL A 82 13.92 5.77 20.46
C VAL A 82 14.19 7.26 20.19
N SER A 83 15.09 7.90 20.94
CA SER A 83 15.51 9.29 20.69
C SER A 83 16.28 9.45 19.37
N LYS A 84 17.08 8.44 18.97
CA LYS A 84 17.71 8.40 17.64
C LYS A 84 16.67 8.23 16.54
N TRP A 85 15.69 7.35 16.74
CA TRP A 85 14.59 7.13 15.80
C TRP A 85 13.80 8.41 15.52
N ALA A 86 13.34 9.10 16.57
CA ALA A 86 12.61 10.36 16.42
C ALA A 86 13.41 11.41 15.63
N THR A 87 14.71 11.53 15.92
CA THR A 87 15.60 12.46 15.21
C THR A 87 16.03 12.00 13.80
N GLY A 88 15.40 10.97 13.23
CA GLY A 88 15.75 10.39 11.92
C GLY A 88 17.09 9.65 11.88
N ARG A 89 17.76 9.49 13.02
CA ARG A 89 19.09 8.85 13.19
C ARG A 89 19.00 7.34 13.47
N ARG A 90 17.82 6.75 13.29
CA ARG A 90 17.57 5.31 13.18
C ARG A 90 16.22 5.14 12.48
N ASP A 91 16.05 4.06 11.75
CA ASP A 91 14.74 3.70 11.23
C ASP A 91 14.14 2.52 11.98
N ALA A 92 12.86 2.64 12.29
CA ALA A 92 12.09 1.61 12.94
C ALA A 92 10.59 1.81 12.69
N MET A 93 9.86 0.71 12.48
CA MET A 93 8.41 0.70 12.51
C MET A 93 7.95 0.35 13.94
N ILE A 94 7.22 1.27 14.57
CA ILE A 94 6.62 1.05 15.89
C ILE A 94 5.23 0.44 15.70
N ILE A 95 4.95 -0.67 16.37
CA ILE A 95 3.65 -1.36 16.34
C ILE A 95 3.14 -1.52 17.77
N SER A 96 1.90 -1.13 18.04
CA SER A 96 1.18 -1.42 19.28
C SER A 96 0.27 -2.64 19.06
N ILE A 97 0.33 -3.62 19.95
CA ILE A 97 -0.50 -4.83 19.88
C ILE A 97 -1.75 -4.63 20.72
N SER A 98 -2.92 -4.62 20.08
CA SER A 98 -4.19 -4.75 20.78
C SER A 98 -4.64 -6.22 20.70
N HIS A 99 -4.86 -6.84 21.85
CA HIS A 99 -5.12 -8.28 21.94
C HIS A 99 -5.91 -8.63 23.20
N ALA A 100 -6.47 -9.84 23.24
CA ALA A 100 -7.20 -10.35 24.38
C ALA A 100 -6.29 -11.06 25.39
N TRP A 101 -6.24 -10.60 26.66
CA TRP A 101 -5.67 -11.39 27.75
C TRP A 101 -6.54 -12.62 28.05
N GLU A 102 -6.04 -13.84 27.84
CA GLU A 102 -6.80 -15.09 27.97
C GLU A 102 -6.74 -15.75 29.35
N THR A 103 -5.85 -15.31 30.24
CA THR A 103 -6.00 -15.52 31.69
C THR A 103 -5.78 -14.22 32.45
N ARG A 104 -6.18 -14.19 33.72
CA ARG A 104 -5.88 -13.07 34.64
C ARG A 104 -4.38 -12.94 34.93
N GLU A 105 -3.63 -14.03 34.88
CA GLU A 105 -2.22 -14.08 35.26
C GLU A 105 -1.24 -13.87 34.07
N HIS A 106 -1.65 -14.22 32.86
CA HIS A 106 -0.82 -14.18 31.65
C HIS A 106 -1.68 -13.97 30.39
N PRO A 107 -1.30 -13.08 29.46
CA PRO A 107 -2.11 -12.74 28.30
C PRO A 107 -2.26 -13.91 27.32
N ASP A 108 -1.14 -14.53 26.95
CA ASP A 108 -1.05 -15.62 25.98
C ASP A 108 -0.48 -16.87 26.66
N PRO A 109 -1.28 -17.60 27.44
CA PRO A 109 -0.79 -18.70 28.27
C PRO A 109 -0.41 -19.94 27.44
N CYS A 110 -0.81 -20.00 26.17
CA CYS A 110 -0.57 -21.13 25.26
C CYS A 110 0.55 -20.84 24.25
N GLY A 111 0.86 -19.57 23.97
CA GLY A 111 1.85 -19.15 22.97
C GLY A 111 1.27 -18.90 21.57
N ASP A 112 -0.06 -18.94 21.41
CA ASP A 112 -0.75 -18.82 20.13
C ASP A 112 -0.70 -17.38 19.59
N GLN A 113 -0.90 -16.39 20.47
CA GLN A 113 -0.83 -14.97 20.09
C GLN A 113 0.60 -14.57 19.69
N LEU A 114 1.62 -15.07 20.41
CA LEU A 114 3.02 -14.92 20.04
C LEU A 114 3.33 -15.59 18.68
N ASN A 115 2.76 -16.76 18.40
CA ASN A 115 2.95 -17.44 17.12
C ASN A 115 2.40 -16.60 15.97
N ARG A 116 1.09 -16.28 15.99
CA ARG A 116 0.39 -15.43 15.00
C ARG A 116 1.10 -14.10 14.79
N LEU A 117 1.48 -13.45 15.89
CA LEU A 117 2.21 -12.19 15.84
C LEU A 117 3.55 -12.34 15.11
N VAL A 118 4.34 -13.38 15.40
CA VAL A 118 5.61 -13.61 14.69
C VAL A 118 5.39 -13.95 13.20
N ASP A 119 4.34 -14.69 12.85
CA ASP A 119 4.00 -14.99 11.44
C ASP A 119 3.64 -13.71 10.65
N ARG A 120 2.91 -12.75 11.26
CA ARG A 120 2.71 -11.45 10.60
C ARG A 120 3.97 -10.57 10.61
N LEU A 121 4.69 -10.52 11.74
CA LEU A 121 5.86 -9.65 11.88
C LEU A 121 7.00 -10.02 10.92
N CYS A 122 7.21 -11.30 10.59
CA CYS A 122 8.28 -11.67 9.65
C CYS A 122 7.99 -11.20 8.22
N LEU A 123 6.73 -11.14 7.80
CA LEU A 123 6.32 -10.55 6.52
C LEU A 123 6.63 -9.06 6.48
N TYR A 124 6.40 -8.33 7.57
CA TYR A 124 6.74 -6.91 7.65
C TYR A 124 8.26 -6.67 7.75
N ASP A 125 9.02 -7.49 8.50
CA ASP A 125 10.49 -7.37 8.58
C ASP A 125 11.14 -7.62 7.21
N ALA A 126 10.57 -8.54 6.41
CA ALA A 126 10.94 -8.81 5.02
C ALA A 126 10.35 -7.83 3.97
N ALA A 127 9.33 -7.03 4.29
CA ALA A 127 8.75 -6.04 3.37
C ALA A 127 9.31 -4.63 3.56
N TYR A 128 9.66 -4.26 4.79
CA TYR A 128 10.11 -2.90 5.15
C TYR A 128 11.60 -2.81 5.46
N TYR A 129 12.26 -3.91 5.85
CA TYR A 129 13.70 -4.00 6.15
C TYR A 129 14.26 -3.07 7.25
N SER A 130 13.40 -2.32 7.94
CA SER A 130 13.72 -1.49 9.10
C SER A 130 13.64 -2.30 10.40
N ASP A 131 14.01 -1.71 11.55
CA ASP A 131 13.79 -2.38 12.83
C ASP A 131 12.30 -2.38 13.22
N ILE A 132 11.73 -3.54 13.50
CA ILE A 132 10.37 -3.59 14.04
C ILE A 132 10.41 -3.61 15.58
N TRP A 133 9.75 -2.60 16.16
CA TRP A 133 9.65 -2.35 17.59
C TRP A 133 8.19 -2.44 18.04
N VAL A 134 7.92 -3.34 18.98
CA VAL A 134 6.58 -3.74 19.37
C VAL A 134 6.27 -3.25 20.78
N PHE A 135 5.26 -2.40 20.94
CA PHE A 135 4.58 -2.22 22.22
C PHE A 135 3.63 -3.42 22.42
N TYR A 136 4.03 -4.30 23.33
CA TYR A 136 3.23 -5.40 23.87
C TYR A 136 3.10 -5.17 25.38
N ASP A 137 1.91 -4.88 25.90
CA ASP A 137 1.71 -4.34 27.25
C ASP A 137 2.42 -5.12 28.39
N TYR A 138 2.40 -6.45 28.32
CA TYR A 138 2.96 -7.38 29.31
C TYR A 138 4.49 -7.31 29.43
N ILE A 139 5.16 -7.03 28.31
CA ILE A 139 6.62 -6.92 28.23
C ILE A 139 7.06 -5.45 28.27
N SER A 140 6.18 -4.52 27.87
CA SER A 140 6.51 -3.10 27.71
C SER A 140 6.31 -2.28 28.99
N LEU A 141 5.43 -2.74 29.88
CA LEU A 141 5.08 -2.08 31.15
C LEU A 141 5.50 -2.94 32.35
N PHE A 142 5.70 -2.33 33.52
CA PHE A 142 6.04 -3.07 34.73
C PHE A 142 4.81 -3.82 35.28
N GLN A 143 4.84 -5.15 35.24
CA GLN A 143 3.68 -6.01 35.55
C GLN A 143 3.72 -6.58 36.98
N PHE A 144 2.53 -6.70 37.59
CA PHE A 144 2.28 -7.20 38.95
C PHE A 144 3.13 -6.57 40.07
N GLU A 145 4.31 -7.11 40.37
CA GLU A 145 5.18 -6.61 41.43
C GLU A 145 6.00 -5.42 40.93
N ARG A 146 5.53 -4.22 41.25
CA ARG A 146 6.25 -2.97 41.06
C ARG A 146 7.00 -2.66 42.36
N ARG A 147 8.31 -2.94 42.34
CA ARG A 147 9.18 -3.02 43.53
C ARG A 147 9.59 -1.66 44.06
N THR A 148 9.55 -0.65 43.21
CA THR A 148 9.87 0.74 43.52
C THR A 148 8.70 1.68 43.23
N SER A 149 8.68 2.84 43.89
CA SER A 149 7.73 3.91 43.57
C SER A 149 7.87 4.41 42.13
N ALA A 150 9.07 4.33 41.55
CA ALA A 150 9.32 4.67 40.15
C ALA A 150 8.65 3.70 39.15
N GLU A 151 8.59 2.40 39.47
CA GLU A 151 7.84 1.42 38.67
C GLU A 151 6.33 1.64 38.76
N GLU A 152 5.79 1.91 39.96
CA GLU A 152 4.37 2.24 40.16
C GLU A 152 4.00 3.52 39.39
N GLU A 153 4.86 4.55 39.44
CA GLU A 153 4.64 5.79 38.70
C GLU A 153 4.86 5.65 37.18
N SER A 154 5.76 4.79 36.73
CA SER A 154 5.88 4.39 35.30
C SER A 154 4.58 3.74 34.82
N PHE A 155 4.06 2.76 35.54
CA PHE A 155 2.81 2.08 35.21
C PHE A 155 1.62 3.06 35.23
N ARG A 156 1.50 3.90 36.27
CA ARG A 156 0.46 4.94 36.38
C ARG A 156 0.49 5.92 35.21
N ARG A 157 1.66 6.43 34.83
CA ARG A 157 1.83 7.33 33.67
C ARG A 157 1.46 6.64 32.37
N SER A 158 1.82 5.37 32.21
CA SER A 158 1.48 4.56 31.05
C SER A 158 -0.03 4.38 30.91
N MET A 159 -0.73 3.97 31.99
CA MET A 159 -2.19 3.78 31.96
C MET A 159 -2.96 5.09 31.72
N ASN A 160 -2.52 6.22 32.28
CA ASN A 160 -3.16 7.52 32.08
C ASN A 160 -3.07 8.02 30.62
N HIS A 161 -2.06 7.60 29.87
CA HIS A 161 -1.76 8.11 28.52
C HIS A 161 -1.63 6.99 27.47
N MET A 162 -2.24 5.82 27.72
CA MET A 162 -2.13 4.63 26.86
C MET A 162 -2.48 4.94 25.39
N HIS A 163 -3.44 5.84 25.17
CA HIS A 163 -3.84 6.33 23.87
C HIS A 163 -2.70 6.84 22.98
N VAL A 164 -1.61 7.39 23.54
CA VAL A 164 -0.47 7.90 22.75
C VAL A 164 0.21 6.76 21.96
N LEU A 165 0.10 5.51 22.42
CA LEU A 165 0.65 4.35 21.69
C LEU A 165 -0.24 3.91 20.54
N TYR A 166 -1.56 4.17 20.63
CA TYR A 166 -2.55 3.71 19.67
C TYR A 166 -3.03 4.80 18.70
N ALA A 167 -2.99 6.08 19.06
CA ALA A 167 -3.52 7.20 18.27
C ALA A 167 -2.45 8.07 17.57
N HIS A 168 -1.17 7.75 17.72
CA HIS A 168 -0.08 8.53 17.14
C HIS A 168 0.22 8.09 15.70
N ASP A 169 0.37 9.03 14.78
CA ASP A 169 0.54 8.77 13.33
C ASP A 169 1.90 8.13 12.96
N TYR A 170 2.76 7.86 13.96
CA TYR A 170 4.05 7.18 13.82
C TYR A 170 4.06 5.78 14.47
N SER A 171 2.92 5.32 15.03
CA SER A 171 2.72 3.93 15.41
C SER A 171 1.71 3.25 14.47
N TRP A 172 1.86 1.95 14.32
CA TRP A 172 0.84 1.05 13.77
C TRP A 172 0.11 0.36 14.92
N THR A 173 -1.07 -0.18 14.65
CA THR A 173 -1.83 -1.01 15.58
C THR A 173 -2.12 -2.34 14.91
N PHE A 174 -1.61 -3.43 15.47
CA PHE A 174 -1.93 -4.80 15.04
C PHE A 174 -2.95 -5.38 16.02
N ARG A 175 -4.09 -5.84 15.50
CA ARG A 175 -5.19 -6.44 16.28
C ARG A 175 -5.12 -7.96 16.20
N ILE A 176 -5.12 -8.60 17.37
CA ILE A 176 -5.32 -10.05 17.52
C ILE A 176 -6.70 -10.21 18.17
N GLU A 177 -7.72 -10.42 17.32
CA GLU A 177 -9.13 -10.49 17.74
C GLU A 177 -9.58 -11.91 18.09
N ALA A 178 -8.90 -12.93 17.55
CA ALA A 178 -9.11 -14.32 17.86
C ALA A 178 -8.55 -14.67 19.25
N LEU A 179 -9.27 -15.55 19.96
CA LEU A 179 -8.76 -16.23 21.14
C LEU A 179 -8.11 -17.55 20.70
N THR A 180 -7.13 -18.05 21.46
CA THR A 180 -6.47 -19.35 21.23
C THR A 180 -7.51 -20.43 20.88
N PRO A 181 -7.35 -21.18 19.77
CA PRO A 181 -8.28 -22.25 19.38
C PRO A 181 -8.58 -23.25 20.49
N ARG A 182 -9.78 -23.85 20.51
CA ARG A 182 -10.22 -24.70 21.63
C ARG A 182 -9.41 -25.98 21.76
N ASP A 183 -9.09 -26.59 20.63
CA ASP A 183 -8.20 -27.74 20.51
C ASP A 183 -6.78 -27.44 21.02
N VAL A 184 -6.20 -26.30 20.64
CA VAL A 184 -4.89 -25.83 21.14
C VAL A 184 -4.94 -25.57 22.65
N TRP A 185 -6.02 -24.94 23.13
CA TRP A 185 -6.25 -24.70 24.55
C TRP A 185 -6.40 -26.00 25.36
N ASP A 186 -7.23 -26.93 24.92
CA ASP A 186 -7.52 -28.18 25.62
C ASP A 186 -6.33 -29.14 25.58
N ALA A 187 -5.55 -29.17 24.49
CA ALA A 187 -4.27 -29.88 24.42
C ALA A 187 -3.23 -29.29 25.41
N THR A 188 -3.18 -27.95 25.54
CA THR A 188 -2.32 -27.26 26.51
C THR A 188 -2.78 -27.50 27.95
N LEU A 189 -4.10 -27.60 28.17
CA LEU A 189 -4.72 -27.88 29.47
C LEU A 189 -4.44 -29.31 29.96
N ALA A 190 -4.37 -30.28 29.03
CA ALA A 190 -4.00 -31.66 29.29
C ALA A 190 -2.50 -31.84 29.58
N ASN A 191 -1.63 -30.96 29.06
CA ASN A 191 -0.19 -31.06 29.26
C ASN A 191 0.24 -30.59 30.67
N ALA A 192 0.47 -31.55 31.56
CA ALA A 192 0.93 -31.26 32.93
C ALA A 192 2.35 -30.67 33.03
N GLU A 193 3.18 -30.79 31.98
CA GLU A 193 4.52 -30.18 31.91
C GLU A 193 4.49 -28.73 31.39
N HIS A 194 3.37 -28.27 30.85
CA HIS A 194 3.22 -26.89 30.37
C HIS A 194 3.00 -25.92 31.54
N LEU A 195 4.09 -25.30 31.99
CA LEU A 195 4.10 -24.36 33.11
C LEU A 195 4.17 -22.91 32.64
N VAL A 196 3.06 -22.17 32.84
CA VAL A 196 3.01 -20.72 32.63
C VAL A 196 3.71 -20.03 33.80
N THR A 197 4.65 -19.12 33.50
CA THR A 197 5.43 -18.41 34.52
C THR A 197 4.65 -17.21 35.04
N VAL A 198 4.19 -17.26 36.29
CA VAL A 198 3.30 -16.24 36.87
C VAL A 198 3.83 -15.71 38.19
N TYR A 199 3.39 -14.50 38.56
CA TYR A 199 3.66 -13.92 39.87
C TYR A 199 2.63 -14.41 40.90
N ASP A 200 3.10 -15.04 41.97
CA ASP A 200 2.29 -15.43 43.11
C ASP A 200 2.32 -14.34 44.18
N ALA A 201 1.20 -13.64 44.36
CA ALA A 201 1.11 -12.48 45.24
C ALA A 201 1.05 -12.81 46.74
N ALA A 202 0.84 -14.08 47.11
CA ALA A 202 0.82 -14.53 48.51
C ALA A 202 2.24 -14.83 49.02
N SER A 203 3.04 -15.52 48.19
CA SER A 203 4.46 -15.80 48.46
C SER A 203 5.40 -14.66 48.03
N LYS A 204 4.93 -13.74 47.18
CA LYS A 204 5.74 -12.73 46.48
C LYS A 204 6.87 -13.33 45.64
N THR A 205 6.61 -14.48 45.03
CA THR A 205 7.58 -15.18 44.19
C THR A 205 7.06 -15.40 42.77
N VAL A 206 7.99 -15.59 41.85
CA VAL A 206 7.70 -16.04 40.49
C VAL A 206 7.78 -17.55 40.47
N ARG A 207 6.76 -18.22 39.93
CA ARG A 207 6.73 -19.68 39.77
C ARG A 207 5.95 -20.12 38.54
N GLY A 208 6.33 -21.27 37.99
CA GLY A 208 5.53 -21.97 37.00
C GLY A 208 4.24 -22.52 37.64
N ARG A 209 3.11 -22.38 36.94
CA ARG A 209 1.83 -23.03 37.27
C ARG A 209 1.22 -23.63 36.00
N PRO A 210 0.57 -24.81 36.07
CA PRO A 210 -0.09 -25.41 34.90
C PRO A 210 -1.32 -24.58 34.49
N LEU A 211 -1.74 -24.66 33.22
CA LEU A 211 -2.85 -23.85 32.69
C LEU A 211 -4.15 -23.98 33.51
N LYS A 212 -4.46 -25.20 33.98
CA LYS A 212 -5.63 -25.53 34.83
C LYS A 212 -5.69 -24.79 36.17
N GLU A 213 -4.62 -24.14 36.57
CA GLU A 213 -4.47 -23.41 37.84
C GLU A 213 -4.60 -21.89 37.71
N LEU A 214 -4.70 -21.39 36.47
CA LEU A 214 -4.92 -19.98 36.13
C LEU A 214 -6.42 -19.66 36.05
N VAL A 215 -6.78 -18.37 36.07
CA VAL A 215 -8.19 -17.94 35.91
C VAL A 215 -8.43 -17.62 34.43
N PRO A 216 -9.18 -18.45 33.68
CA PRO A 216 -9.41 -18.24 32.25
C PRO A 216 -10.32 -17.03 31.99
N ASN A 217 -10.04 -16.31 30.91
CA ASN A 217 -10.79 -15.16 30.43
C ASN A 217 -11.09 -15.33 28.94
N ARG A 218 -12.18 -16.04 28.64
CA ARG A 218 -12.64 -16.34 27.27
C ARG A 218 -13.70 -15.37 26.74
N VAL A 219 -13.78 -14.16 27.32
CA VAL A 219 -14.62 -13.07 26.79
C VAL A 219 -14.10 -12.67 25.40
N PRO A 220 -14.94 -12.58 24.35
CA PRO A 220 -14.50 -12.22 23.00
C PRO A 220 -13.78 -10.86 22.97
N TYR A 221 -12.78 -10.70 22.10
CA TYR A 221 -12.02 -9.45 21.96
C TYR A 221 -12.93 -8.23 21.78
N GLN A 222 -13.86 -8.31 20.82
CA GLN A 222 -14.81 -7.24 20.49
C GLN A 222 -15.80 -6.90 21.61
N SER A 223 -15.92 -7.73 22.66
CA SER A 223 -16.73 -7.42 23.84
C SER A 223 -15.97 -6.59 24.89
N ARG A 224 -14.63 -6.54 24.85
CA ARG A 224 -13.79 -5.98 25.93
C ARG A 224 -13.65 -4.47 25.83
N GLY A 225 -13.96 -3.76 26.92
CA GLY A 225 -13.95 -2.29 26.94
C GLY A 225 -12.60 -1.63 26.63
N TRP A 226 -11.49 -2.22 27.07
CA TRP A 226 -10.14 -1.72 26.73
C TRP A 226 -9.76 -2.00 25.28
N CYS A 227 -10.02 -3.20 24.75
CA CYS A 227 -9.75 -3.54 23.34
C CYS A 227 -10.53 -2.63 22.39
N LYS A 228 -11.81 -2.35 22.66
CA LYS A 228 -12.59 -1.34 21.92
C LYS A 228 -11.91 0.03 21.93
N ALA A 229 -11.47 0.49 23.10
CA ALA A 229 -10.82 1.80 23.23
C ALA A 229 -9.53 1.91 22.41
N GLU A 230 -8.67 0.89 22.46
CA GLU A 230 -7.43 0.83 21.67
C GLU A 230 -7.71 0.89 20.16
N VAL A 231 -8.77 0.22 19.71
CA VAL A 231 -9.21 0.22 18.30
C VAL A 231 -9.76 1.57 17.87
N GLU A 232 -10.58 2.24 18.67
CA GLU A 232 -11.11 3.58 18.31
C GLU A 232 -10.04 4.69 18.41
N TRP A 233 -9.15 4.63 19.39
CA TRP A 233 -7.98 5.51 19.45
C TRP A 233 -7.11 5.33 18.19
N SER A 234 -7.02 4.09 17.70
CA SER A 234 -6.29 3.72 16.50
C SER A 234 -6.96 4.10 15.19
N SER A 235 -8.29 4.17 15.13
CA SER A 235 -9.01 4.66 13.95
C SER A 235 -9.09 6.19 13.87
N CYS A 236 -8.77 6.92 14.96
CA CYS A 236 -8.64 8.38 14.96
C CYS A 236 -7.40 8.95 14.25
N ARG A 237 -6.53 8.11 13.64
CA ARG A 237 -5.40 8.59 12.83
C ARG A 237 -5.87 9.19 11.51
N SER A 238 -5.01 10.01 10.89
CA SER A 238 -5.21 10.53 9.53
C SER A 238 -5.16 9.45 8.44
N ARG A 239 -4.71 8.23 8.78
CA ARG A 239 -4.48 7.09 7.87
C ARG A 239 -4.98 5.78 8.48
N SER A 240 -6.06 5.19 7.95
CA SER A 240 -6.57 3.89 8.47
C SER A 240 -5.65 2.71 8.18
N GLU A 241 -4.76 2.83 7.17
CA GLU A 241 -3.77 1.82 6.78
C GLU A 241 -2.91 1.33 7.96
N GLN A 242 -2.79 2.13 9.01
CA GLN A 242 -2.01 1.82 10.21
C GLN A 242 -2.77 0.95 11.23
N ASN A 243 -4.07 0.67 11.03
CA ASN A 243 -4.92 -0.08 11.96
C ASN A 243 -5.37 -1.41 11.34
N ARG A 244 -4.66 -2.49 11.61
CA ARG A 244 -4.80 -3.77 10.89
C ARG A 244 -5.13 -4.94 11.81
N GLN A 245 -6.12 -5.75 11.45
CA GLN A 245 -6.22 -7.12 11.97
C GLN A 245 -5.13 -8.00 11.35
N ILE A 246 -4.59 -8.94 12.12
CA ILE A 246 -3.45 -9.79 11.70
C ILE A 246 -3.68 -11.30 11.85
N ASP A 247 -4.87 -11.71 12.26
CA ASP A 247 -5.24 -13.09 12.60
C ASP A 247 -6.54 -13.54 11.90
N ALA A 248 -6.69 -13.11 10.64
CA ALA A 248 -7.71 -13.60 9.72
C ALA A 248 -7.72 -15.15 9.64
N PRO A 249 -8.86 -15.78 9.29
CA PRO A 249 -8.99 -17.24 9.29
C PRO A 249 -8.06 -17.93 8.29
N ASP A 250 -7.82 -19.21 8.56
CA ASP A 250 -6.90 -20.09 7.83
C ASP A 250 -7.16 -20.09 6.30
N PRO A 251 -6.14 -19.97 5.42
CA PRO A 251 -6.32 -20.04 3.97
C PRO A 251 -7.00 -21.34 3.48
N ASP A 252 -6.94 -22.44 4.24
CA ASP A 252 -7.70 -23.67 3.94
C ASP A 252 -9.24 -23.49 4.05
N SER A 253 -9.74 -22.34 4.50
CA SER A 253 -11.18 -22.04 4.63
C SER A 253 -11.90 -21.73 3.31
N GLY A 254 -11.19 -21.67 2.18
CA GLY A 254 -11.80 -21.59 0.84
C GLY A 254 -12.35 -20.21 0.44
N PHE A 255 -12.10 -19.16 1.24
CA PHE A 255 -12.37 -17.78 0.86
C PHE A 255 -11.09 -17.08 0.44
N GLU A 256 -11.12 -16.43 -0.73
CA GLU A 256 -10.12 -15.42 -1.06
C GLU A 256 -10.32 -14.19 -0.17
N SER A 257 -9.59 -14.12 0.95
CA SER A 257 -8.48 -13.18 1.03
C SER A 257 -7.99 -12.93 2.47
N ASP A 258 -6.68 -12.73 2.58
CA ASP A 258 -5.99 -12.24 3.77
C ASP A 258 -6.10 -10.70 3.87
N VAL A 259 -7.29 -10.15 3.56
CA VAL A 259 -7.53 -8.70 3.45
C VAL A 259 -7.42 -8.01 4.81
N LEU A 260 -6.49 -7.05 4.85
CA LEU A 260 -6.20 -6.22 6.00
C LEU A 260 -7.32 -5.19 6.24
N GLN A 261 -8.43 -5.56 6.87
CA GLN A 261 -9.54 -4.62 7.09
C GLN A 261 -9.16 -3.39 7.95
N GLY A 262 -9.31 -2.22 7.35
CA GLY A 262 -9.18 -0.90 7.98
C GLY A 262 -10.43 -0.51 8.78
N LYS A 263 -10.40 0.67 9.40
CA LYS A 263 -11.49 1.18 10.24
C LYS A 263 -11.45 2.72 10.34
N VAL A 264 -12.62 3.35 10.44
CA VAL A 264 -12.82 4.81 10.54
C VAL A 264 -12.99 5.28 12.00
N PRO A 265 -12.75 6.58 12.31
CA PRO A 265 -12.95 7.10 13.65
C PRO A 265 -14.43 7.03 14.07
N MET A 266 -14.73 6.36 15.18
CA MET A 266 -16.08 6.30 15.72
C MET A 266 -16.44 7.58 16.48
N ALA A 267 -17.59 8.19 16.15
CA ALA A 267 -18.10 9.37 16.87
C ALA A 267 -18.36 9.03 18.36
N PRO A 268 -18.04 9.94 19.31
CA PRO A 268 -18.10 9.65 20.75
C PRO A 268 -19.45 9.13 21.24
N GLU A 269 -20.55 9.63 20.68
CA GLU A 269 -21.92 9.22 21.02
C GLU A 269 -22.18 7.74 20.64
N VAL A 270 -21.70 7.32 19.48
CA VAL A 270 -21.79 5.92 19.01
C VAL A 270 -20.87 5.03 19.85
N PHE A 271 -19.70 5.53 20.23
CA PHE A 271 -18.78 4.83 21.13
C PHE A 271 -19.38 4.67 22.54
N GLU A 272 -20.06 5.68 23.07
CA GLU A 272 -20.76 5.63 24.36
C GLU A 272 -21.85 4.54 24.38
N GLU A 273 -22.67 4.44 23.33
CA GLU A 273 -23.63 3.32 23.17
C GLU A 273 -22.96 1.95 23.04
N GLY A 274 -21.85 1.87 22.30
CA GLY A 274 -21.07 0.64 22.12
C GLY A 274 -20.38 0.18 23.41
N MET A 275 -19.98 1.11 24.26
CA MET A 275 -19.30 0.87 25.53
C MET A 275 -20.26 0.57 26.68
N ALA A 276 -21.50 1.04 26.63
CA ALA A 276 -22.56 0.63 27.56
C ALA A 276 -22.85 -0.89 27.50
N LYS A 277 -22.45 -1.56 26.41
CA LYS A 277 -22.56 -3.01 26.17
C LYS A 277 -21.22 -3.75 26.35
N ALA A 278 -20.15 -3.09 26.81
CA ALA A 278 -18.81 -3.67 26.88
C ALA A 278 -18.50 -4.29 28.25
N GLU A 279 -17.81 -5.42 28.22
CA GLU A 279 -17.34 -6.11 29.43
C GLU A 279 -15.99 -5.56 29.88
N PHE A 280 -15.89 -5.29 31.19
CA PHE A 280 -14.67 -4.84 31.85
C PHE A 280 -14.16 -5.94 32.79
N THR A 281 -13.36 -6.84 32.25
CA THR A 281 -12.97 -8.12 32.90
C THR A 281 -12.15 -7.98 34.18
N HIS A 282 -11.57 -6.80 34.46
CA HIS A 282 -10.64 -6.59 35.59
C HIS A 282 -10.91 -5.31 36.42
N ARG A 283 -11.34 -4.21 35.79
CA ARG A 283 -11.73 -2.94 36.45
C ARG A 283 -12.72 -2.20 35.56
N ASN A 284 -13.81 -1.68 36.12
CA ASN A 284 -14.74 -0.83 35.36
C ASN A 284 -14.09 0.55 35.14
N ASP A 285 -13.59 0.76 33.93
CA ASP A 285 -12.92 1.98 33.49
C ASP A 285 -13.74 2.81 32.50
N ALA A 286 -15.02 2.47 32.29
CA ALA A 286 -15.88 3.08 31.27
C ALA A 286 -15.80 4.61 31.26
N ALA A 287 -16.02 5.27 32.41
CA ALA A 287 -16.00 6.73 32.49
C ALA A 287 -14.66 7.36 32.06
N ALA A 288 -13.52 6.74 32.38
CA ALA A 288 -12.20 7.22 31.98
C ALA A 288 -11.89 6.95 30.51
N VAL A 289 -12.28 5.76 30.01
CA VAL A 289 -12.15 5.37 28.60
C VAL A 289 -12.98 6.29 27.70
N LEU A 290 -14.23 6.59 28.08
CA LEU A 290 -15.12 7.50 27.35
C LEU A 290 -14.58 8.93 27.34
N GLN A 291 -14.14 9.45 28.50
CA GLN A 291 -13.54 10.78 28.58
C GLN A 291 -12.27 10.90 27.71
N LEU A 292 -11.42 9.87 27.69
CA LEU A 292 -10.24 9.82 26.84
C LEU A 292 -10.60 9.75 25.36
N GLN A 293 -11.45 8.80 24.94
CA GLN A 293 -11.86 8.67 23.54
C GLN A 293 -12.47 9.97 23.01
N ARG A 294 -13.34 10.62 23.78
CA ARG A 294 -13.95 11.91 23.41
C ARG A 294 -12.90 13.02 23.27
N LYS A 295 -11.87 13.08 24.15
CA LYS A 295 -10.73 14.02 24.02
C LYS A 295 -9.93 13.76 22.74
N ILE A 296 -9.52 12.50 22.51
CA ILE A 296 -8.64 12.11 21.40
C ILE A 296 -9.33 12.26 20.05
N PHE A 297 -10.59 11.83 19.96
CA PHE A 297 -11.43 11.98 18.77
C PHE A 297 -11.49 13.46 18.39
N HIS A 298 -11.90 14.36 19.29
CA HIS A 298 -11.94 15.78 18.95
C HIS A 298 -10.56 16.37 18.63
N GLN A 299 -9.51 15.99 19.37
CA GLN A 299 -8.12 16.47 19.14
C GLN A 299 -7.61 16.13 17.74
N LYS A 300 -7.86 14.92 17.22
CA LYS A 300 -7.45 14.52 15.87
C LYS A 300 -8.42 15.02 14.80
N VAL A 301 -9.73 14.90 15.05
CA VAL A 301 -10.78 15.14 14.03
C VAL A 301 -11.01 16.63 13.77
N SER A 302 -10.92 17.53 14.75
CA SER A 302 -11.11 18.97 14.47
C SER A 302 -9.98 19.55 13.63
N GLU A 303 -8.75 19.06 13.83
CA GLU A 303 -7.54 19.62 13.24
C GLU A 303 -7.11 18.97 11.92
N CYS A 304 -7.60 17.76 11.62
CA CYS A 304 -7.27 17.00 10.41
C CYS A 304 -7.67 17.75 9.12
N GLU A 305 -6.68 18.12 8.30
CA GLU A 305 -6.87 18.70 6.96
C GLU A 305 -6.95 17.65 5.84
N GLU A 306 -6.23 16.53 5.97
CA GLU A 306 -6.29 15.39 5.02
C GLU A 306 -6.59 14.08 5.75
N LEU A 307 -7.56 13.32 5.23
CA LEU A 307 -7.98 12.02 5.75
C LEU A 307 -7.89 10.96 4.65
N LEU A 308 -7.08 9.92 4.86
CA LEU A 308 -6.96 8.77 3.96
C LEU A 308 -7.46 7.51 4.67
N LEU A 309 -8.54 6.92 4.15
CA LEU A 309 -9.12 5.71 4.70
C LEU A 309 -9.13 4.63 3.62
N ALA A 310 -8.31 3.60 3.83
CA ALA A 310 -8.18 2.43 2.98
C ALA A 310 -8.83 1.18 3.59
N ASP A 311 -9.20 0.24 2.73
CA ASP A 311 -9.60 -1.15 3.04
C ASP A 311 -10.81 -1.23 3.98
N LEU A 312 -11.85 -0.42 3.70
CA LEU A 312 -13.04 -0.31 4.56
C LEU A 312 -14.13 -1.33 4.15
N PRO A 313 -14.54 -2.27 5.03
CA PRO A 313 -15.70 -3.14 4.77
C PRO A 313 -17.05 -2.41 4.92
N LYS A 314 -18.13 -3.03 4.41
CA LYS A 314 -19.50 -2.50 4.49
C LYS A 314 -19.90 -2.17 5.94
N GLY A 315 -20.52 -1.01 6.13
CA GLY A 315 -20.91 -0.45 7.42
C GLY A 315 -19.97 0.66 7.94
N GLU A 316 -18.71 0.67 7.53
CA GLU A 316 -17.73 1.68 7.94
C GLU A 316 -17.99 3.05 7.30
N LEU A 317 -18.54 3.11 6.07
CA LEU A 317 -18.88 4.38 5.42
C LEU A 317 -20.02 5.09 6.17
N GLY A 318 -20.96 4.33 6.73
CA GLY A 318 -22.03 4.82 7.59
C GLY A 318 -21.55 5.28 8.97
N GLN A 319 -20.41 4.79 9.46
CA GLN A 319 -19.74 5.36 10.64
C GLN A 319 -18.98 6.63 10.28
N LEU A 320 -18.32 6.66 9.12
CA LEU A 320 -17.64 7.87 8.63
C LEU A 320 -18.63 9.02 8.41
N ALA A 321 -19.83 8.76 7.90
CA ALA A 321 -20.91 9.75 7.80
C ALA A 321 -21.21 10.44 9.14
N LYS A 322 -21.18 9.70 10.25
CA LYS A 322 -21.41 10.19 11.62
C LYS A 322 -20.19 10.94 12.17
N ALA A 323 -18.98 10.57 11.77
CA ALA A 323 -17.75 11.28 12.13
C ALA A 323 -17.53 12.57 11.33
N LEU A 324 -17.92 12.61 10.05
CA LEU A 324 -17.64 13.71 9.11
C LEU A 324 -18.13 15.08 9.58
N ILE A 325 -19.23 15.13 10.34
CA ILE A 325 -19.78 16.38 10.89
C ILE A 325 -18.83 17.05 11.91
N HIS A 326 -17.89 16.31 12.50
CA HIS A 326 -16.92 16.82 13.47
C HIS A 326 -15.64 17.36 12.83
N TYR A 327 -15.34 16.98 11.58
CA TYR A 327 -14.19 17.50 10.85
C TYR A 327 -14.39 18.98 10.51
N LYS A 328 -13.58 19.87 11.12
CA LYS A 328 -13.71 21.33 10.94
C LYS A 328 -12.65 21.97 10.06
N LYS A 329 -11.65 21.20 9.63
CA LYS A 329 -10.59 21.63 8.71
C LYS A 329 -10.34 20.68 7.53
N LEU A 330 -11.09 19.58 7.44
CA LEU A 330 -10.90 18.57 6.38
C LEU A 330 -11.12 19.18 5.01
N ARG A 331 -10.04 19.25 4.22
CA ARG A 331 -10.00 19.76 2.85
C ARG A 331 -9.89 18.63 1.83
N VAL A 332 -9.24 17.54 2.21
CA VAL A 332 -8.97 16.39 1.34
C VAL A 332 -9.46 15.10 2.00
N LEU A 333 -10.47 14.47 1.41
CA LEU A 333 -10.96 13.15 1.81
C LEU A 333 -10.61 12.12 0.73
N ARG A 334 -9.82 11.10 1.08
CA ARG A 334 -9.45 10.01 0.17
C ARG A 334 -9.91 8.66 0.72
N LEU A 335 -10.82 8.01 0.03
CA LEU A 335 -11.34 6.67 0.35
C LEU A 335 -10.82 5.66 -0.67
N ARG A 336 -10.27 4.53 -0.22
CA ARG A 336 -9.65 3.53 -1.10
C ARG A 336 -10.03 2.11 -0.73
N ASN A 337 -10.20 1.26 -1.75
CA ASN A 337 -10.60 -0.15 -1.59
C ASN A 337 -11.79 -0.30 -0.62
N ILE A 338 -12.82 0.54 -0.77
CA ILE A 338 -13.99 0.54 0.10
C ILE A 338 -15.10 -0.37 -0.44
N GLU A 339 -15.77 -1.09 0.43
CA GLU A 339 -17.08 -1.68 0.17
C GLU A 339 -18.17 -0.77 0.75
N VAL A 340 -19.36 -0.79 0.13
CA VAL A 340 -20.46 0.12 0.52
C VAL A 340 -21.83 -0.53 0.33
N GLY A 341 -22.72 -0.36 1.31
CA GLY A 341 -24.15 -0.64 1.21
C GLY A 341 -25.00 0.57 0.80
N GLU A 342 -26.17 0.32 0.21
CA GLU A 342 -27.06 1.38 -0.31
C GLU A 342 -27.46 2.44 0.74
N GLU A 343 -27.79 2.05 1.97
CA GLU A 343 -28.22 3.01 3.00
C GLU A 343 -27.08 3.85 3.55
N GLU A 344 -25.89 3.27 3.77
CA GLU A 344 -24.74 4.04 4.23
C GLU A 344 -24.18 4.98 3.16
N ALA A 345 -24.29 4.64 1.87
CA ALA A 345 -24.03 5.57 0.77
C ALA A 345 -24.93 6.81 0.87
N LYS A 346 -26.21 6.63 1.21
CA LYS A 346 -27.16 7.75 1.43
C LYS A 346 -26.84 8.54 2.70
N GLU A 347 -26.36 7.90 3.78
CA GLU A 347 -25.90 8.61 4.98
C GLU A 347 -24.64 9.46 4.69
N PHE A 348 -23.66 8.86 4.02
CA PHE A 348 -22.39 9.50 3.65
C PHE A 348 -22.57 10.69 2.70
N ALA A 349 -23.41 10.53 1.66
CA ALA A 349 -23.75 11.63 0.76
C ALA A 349 -24.40 12.82 1.51
N LYS A 350 -25.33 12.56 2.44
CA LYS A 350 -25.94 13.62 3.28
C LYS A 350 -24.89 14.31 4.18
N ALA A 351 -23.96 13.54 4.75
CA ALA A 351 -22.87 14.09 5.56
C ALA A 351 -21.93 15.00 4.74
N LEU A 352 -21.63 14.62 3.49
CA LEU A 352 -20.86 15.46 2.57
C LEU A 352 -21.63 16.70 2.09
N THR A 353 -22.95 16.63 1.89
CA THR A 353 -23.78 17.83 1.61
C THR A 353 -23.72 18.85 2.76
N LEU A 354 -23.59 18.37 4.00
CA LEU A 354 -23.45 19.22 5.20
C LEU A 354 -21.99 19.61 5.52
N ASN A 355 -21.01 19.01 4.87
CA ASN A 355 -19.61 19.37 5.06
C ASN A 355 -19.24 20.60 4.20
N THR A 356 -18.77 21.66 4.86
CA THR A 356 -18.46 22.95 4.23
C THR A 356 -16.95 23.24 4.18
N THR A 357 -16.10 22.20 4.26
CA THR A 357 -14.63 22.34 4.28
C THR A 357 -13.94 21.51 3.20
N THR A 358 -14.53 20.37 2.80
CA THR A 358 -13.92 19.43 1.86
C THR A 358 -13.95 20.03 0.45
N THR A 359 -12.77 20.16 -0.15
CA THR A 359 -12.54 20.70 -1.49
C THR A 359 -12.09 19.62 -2.48
N GLU A 360 -11.36 18.61 -1.99
CA GLU A 360 -10.92 17.45 -2.76
C GLU A 360 -11.54 16.17 -2.18
N LEU A 361 -12.22 15.41 -3.03
CA LEU A 361 -12.83 14.12 -2.71
C LEU A 361 -12.31 13.06 -3.67
N GLU A 362 -11.55 12.09 -3.16
CA GLU A 362 -11.15 10.88 -3.87
C GLU A 362 -11.92 9.69 -3.31
N ILE A 363 -12.55 8.90 -4.18
CA ILE A 363 -13.20 7.65 -3.79
C ILE A 363 -12.79 6.56 -4.79
N GLN A 364 -12.31 5.43 -4.27
CA GLN A 364 -12.04 4.21 -4.99
C GLN A 364 -12.65 3.04 -4.22
N VAL A 365 -13.67 2.39 -4.80
CA VAL A 365 -14.30 1.18 -4.22
C VAL A 365 -13.42 -0.06 -4.48
N SER A 366 -13.65 -1.14 -3.72
CA SER A 366 -13.02 -2.42 -4.02
C SER A 366 -13.52 -2.97 -5.36
N HIS A 367 -12.65 -3.65 -6.12
CA HIS A 367 -12.99 -4.12 -7.47
C HIS A 367 -14.20 -5.07 -7.46
N SER A 368 -14.26 -5.97 -6.49
CA SER A 368 -15.38 -6.90 -6.24
C SER A 368 -16.71 -6.20 -5.90
N ALA A 369 -16.69 -4.96 -5.41
CA ALA A 369 -17.91 -4.22 -5.08
C ALA A 369 -18.42 -3.32 -6.21
N GLN A 370 -17.66 -3.09 -7.29
CA GLN A 370 -17.97 -2.08 -8.32
C GLN A 370 -19.39 -2.22 -8.90
N ALA A 371 -19.82 -3.45 -9.19
CA ALA A 371 -21.15 -3.74 -9.73
C ALA A 371 -22.31 -3.37 -8.78
N GLU A 372 -22.09 -3.40 -7.46
CA GLU A 372 -23.10 -3.04 -6.44
C GLU A 372 -23.13 -1.53 -6.15
N CYS A 373 -22.09 -0.78 -6.53
CA CYS A 373 -21.89 0.61 -6.11
C CYS A 373 -22.78 1.66 -6.80
N LYS A 374 -23.72 1.28 -7.67
CA LYS A 374 -24.64 2.22 -8.36
C LYS A 374 -25.37 3.19 -7.42
N ALA A 375 -25.73 2.72 -6.23
CA ALA A 375 -26.36 3.54 -5.19
C ALA A 375 -25.45 4.68 -4.70
N LEU A 376 -24.14 4.43 -4.57
CA LEU A 376 -23.16 5.44 -4.17
C LEU A 376 -23.00 6.52 -5.24
N TRP A 377 -22.88 6.14 -6.51
CA TRP A 377 -22.74 7.10 -7.62
C TRP A 377 -23.96 8.01 -7.74
N LYS A 378 -25.16 7.47 -7.56
CA LYS A 378 -26.41 8.25 -7.51
C LYS A 378 -26.49 9.16 -6.28
N ALA A 379 -26.11 8.68 -5.10
CA ALA A 379 -26.11 9.47 -3.88
C ALA A 379 -25.07 10.63 -3.94
N LEU A 380 -23.90 10.39 -4.53
CA LEU A 380 -22.89 11.42 -4.80
C LEU A 380 -23.36 12.44 -5.85
N ALA A 381 -24.09 12.01 -6.88
CA ALA A 381 -24.72 12.93 -7.83
C ALA A 381 -25.75 13.85 -7.14
N ASP A 382 -26.57 13.34 -6.22
CA ASP A 382 -27.51 14.16 -5.46
C ASP A 382 -26.81 15.06 -4.43
N MET A 383 -25.67 14.64 -3.87
CA MET A 383 -24.79 15.48 -3.05
C MET A 383 -24.19 16.65 -3.86
N LEU A 384 -23.67 16.40 -5.06
CA LEU A 384 -23.06 17.41 -5.92
C LEU A 384 -24.05 18.51 -6.37
N LYS A 385 -25.36 18.24 -6.38
CA LYS A 385 -26.39 19.26 -6.67
C LYS A 385 -26.60 20.25 -5.53
N ALA A 386 -26.11 19.94 -4.32
CA ALA A 386 -26.37 20.71 -3.10
C ALA A 386 -25.08 21.15 -2.35
N ASN A 387 -23.98 20.40 -2.46
CA ASN A 387 -22.68 20.81 -1.95
C ASN A 387 -22.09 21.93 -2.81
N ALA A 388 -21.49 22.93 -2.15
CA ALA A 388 -20.87 24.09 -2.76
C ALA A 388 -19.43 24.31 -2.25
N THR A 389 -18.67 23.25 -2.03
CA THR A 389 -17.27 23.30 -1.59
C THR A 389 -16.34 22.34 -2.33
N VAL A 390 -16.83 21.17 -2.75
CA VAL A 390 -16.05 20.22 -3.54
C VAL A 390 -15.75 20.86 -4.90
N SER A 391 -14.46 21.10 -5.14
CA SER A 391 -13.90 21.66 -6.37
C SER A 391 -13.15 20.62 -7.19
N THR A 392 -12.68 19.55 -6.55
CA THR A 392 -11.93 18.45 -7.16
C THR A 392 -12.55 17.12 -6.76
N LEU A 393 -12.94 16.31 -7.73
CA LEU A 393 -13.55 15.00 -7.51
C LEU A 393 -12.81 13.93 -8.31
N ASN A 394 -12.14 13.00 -7.62
CA ASN A 394 -11.45 11.87 -8.23
C ASN A 394 -12.27 10.58 -7.99
N LEU A 395 -12.85 10.04 -9.06
CA LEU A 395 -13.55 8.77 -9.09
C LEU A 395 -12.92 7.80 -10.11
N GLY A 396 -11.60 7.88 -10.37
CA GLY A 396 -10.93 6.98 -11.29
C GLY A 396 -10.97 5.51 -10.84
N PHE A 397 -11.16 4.58 -11.79
CA PHE A 397 -11.16 3.12 -11.59
C PHE A 397 -12.22 2.58 -10.62
N ASN A 398 -13.49 2.96 -10.83
CA ASN A 398 -14.64 2.61 -9.98
C ASN A 398 -15.75 1.81 -10.68
N GLY A 399 -15.67 1.54 -11.98
CA GLY A 399 -16.73 0.84 -12.73
C GLY A 399 -18.08 1.57 -12.72
N ILE A 400 -18.07 2.92 -12.77
CA ILE A 400 -19.28 3.76 -12.68
C ILE A 400 -20.34 3.37 -13.74
N GLY A 401 -19.92 3.10 -14.97
CA GLY A 401 -20.81 2.77 -16.09
C GLY A 401 -21.60 3.96 -16.63
N ALA A 402 -22.15 3.79 -17.85
CA ALA A 402 -22.91 4.83 -18.54
C ALA A 402 -24.12 5.37 -17.73
N GLU A 403 -24.91 4.47 -17.13
CA GLU A 403 -26.13 4.80 -16.36
C GLU A 403 -25.81 5.70 -15.15
N SER A 404 -24.77 5.36 -14.38
CA SER A 404 -24.41 6.13 -13.20
C SER A 404 -23.74 7.45 -13.57
N LEU A 405 -23.01 7.51 -14.71
CA LEU A 405 -22.50 8.77 -15.23
C LEU A 405 -23.63 9.70 -15.70
N GLU A 406 -24.76 9.21 -16.20
CA GLU A 406 -25.90 10.08 -16.55
C GLU A 406 -26.39 10.86 -15.32
N ALA A 407 -26.49 10.21 -14.15
CA ALA A 407 -26.85 10.87 -12.90
C ALA A 407 -25.80 11.92 -12.46
N LEU A 408 -24.51 11.57 -12.54
CA LEU A 408 -23.40 12.49 -12.22
C LEU A 408 -23.32 13.67 -13.20
N ALA A 409 -23.57 13.44 -14.49
CA ALA A 409 -23.62 14.49 -15.52
C ALA A 409 -24.79 15.46 -15.26
N ALA A 410 -25.97 14.95 -14.89
CA ALA A 410 -27.09 15.79 -14.46
C ALA A 410 -26.77 16.64 -13.21
N ALA A 411 -25.86 16.18 -12.35
CA ALA A 411 -25.32 17.01 -11.26
C ALA A 411 -24.33 18.06 -11.77
N VAL A 412 -23.34 17.67 -12.59
CA VAL A 412 -22.36 18.58 -13.22
C VAL A 412 -23.05 19.72 -13.99
N ALA A 413 -24.16 19.44 -14.68
CA ALA A 413 -24.96 20.43 -15.41
C ALA A 413 -25.50 21.59 -14.55
N THR A 414 -25.54 21.42 -13.22
CA THR A 414 -26.08 22.37 -12.24
C THR A 414 -25.11 22.77 -11.12
N ASN A 415 -23.99 22.06 -10.94
CA ASN A 415 -23.04 22.35 -9.87
C ASN A 415 -22.18 23.59 -10.18
N GLY A 416 -22.11 24.50 -9.19
CA GLY A 416 -21.43 25.79 -9.29
C GLY A 416 -20.00 25.85 -8.74
N THR A 417 -19.35 24.72 -8.41
CA THR A 417 -18.05 24.72 -7.69
C THR A 417 -17.01 23.72 -8.18
N LEU A 418 -17.43 22.66 -8.87
CA LEU A 418 -16.57 21.58 -9.35
C LEU A 418 -15.74 22.07 -10.54
N THR A 419 -14.45 22.33 -10.31
CA THR A 419 -13.52 22.78 -11.36
C THR A 419 -12.75 21.63 -11.99
N THR A 420 -12.60 20.50 -11.28
CA THR A 420 -11.84 19.32 -11.72
C THR A 420 -12.61 18.03 -11.42
N ILE A 421 -12.73 17.15 -12.42
CA ILE A 421 -13.22 15.78 -12.22
C ILE A 421 -12.31 14.76 -12.92
N ASP A 422 -11.96 13.68 -12.22
CA ASP A 422 -11.31 12.50 -12.79
C ASP A 422 -12.30 11.33 -12.81
N LEU A 423 -12.58 10.84 -14.02
CA LEU A 423 -13.47 9.72 -14.31
C LEU A 423 -12.74 8.61 -15.07
N ARG A 424 -11.39 8.56 -15.08
CA ARG A 424 -10.65 7.58 -15.88
C ARG A 424 -10.98 6.12 -15.50
N GLY A 425 -11.01 5.20 -16.47
CA GLY A 425 -11.14 3.76 -16.18
C GLY A 425 -12.49 3.32 -15.61
N ASN A 426 -13.61 3.83 -16.13
CA ASN A 426 -14.93 3.67 -15.52
C ASN A 426 -16.03 3.05 -16.41
N ASP A 427 -15.68 2.57 -17.61
CA ASP A 427 -16.62 2.00 -18.60
C ASP A 427 -17.86 2.88 -18.87
N ILE A 428 -17.65 4.20 -18.93
CA ILE A 428 -18.75 5.16 -19.13
C ILE A 428 -19.31 5.14 -20.56
N GLY A 429 -18.53 4.60 -21.50
CA GLY A 429 -18.89 4.41 -22.90
C GLY A 429 -19.31 5.69 -23.64
N SER A 430 -19.97 5.50 -24.78
CA SER A 430 -20.44 6.63 -25.59
C SER A 430 -21.68 7.32 -25.02
N GLU A 431 -22.59 6.60 -24.35
CA GLU A 431 -23.82 7.19 -23.81
C GLU A 431 -23.58 8.03 -22.55
N GLY A 432 -22.73 7.56 -21.61
CA GLY A 432 -22.30 8.37 -20.47
C GLY A 432 -21.53 9.62 -20.93
N CYS A 433 -20.68 9.48 -21.96
CA CYS A 433 -19.98 10.61 -22.56
C CYS A 433 -20.93 11.62 -23.25
N LYS A 434 -22.01 11.16 -23.92
CA LYS A 434 -23.07 12.04 -24.44
C LYS A 434 -23.79 12.81 -23.34
N ALA A 435 -24.12 12.15 -22.22
CA ALA A 435 -24.74 12.80 -21.08
C ALA A 435 -23.82 13.90 -20.50
N LEU A 436 -22.53 13.62 -20.35
CA LEU A 436 -21.53 14.60 -19.92
C LEU A 436 -21.36 15.75 -20.93
N GLY A 437 -21.35 15.47 -22.24
CA GLY A 437 -21.36 16.49 -23.28
C GLY A 437 -22.59 17.39 -23.22
N GLN A 438 -23.77 16.84 -22.94
CA GLN A 438 -24.98 17.62 -22.74
C GLN A 438 -24.91 18.49 -21.47
N ALA A 439 -24.32 18.01 -20.38
CA ALA A 439 -24.08 18.79 -19.16
C ALA A 439 -23.08 19.94 -19.38
N LEU A 440 -22.03 19.72 -20.17
CA LEU A 440 -21.03 20.73 -20.50
C LEU A 440 -21.57 21.92 -21.30
N LYS A 441 -22.70 21.77 -22.00
CA LYS A 441 -23.36 22.88 -22.72
C LYS A 441 -23.94 23.94 -21.78
N THR A 442 -24.24 23.60 -20.51
CA THR A 442 -24.77 24.53 -19.50
C THR A 442 -23.80 24.81 -18.36
N ASN A 443 -22.91 23.87 -18.01
CA ASN A 443 -21.90 24.07 -16.97
C ASN A 443 -20.84 25.11 -17.40
N ASP A 444 -20.56 26.08 -16.53
CA ASP A 444 -19.58 27.15 -16.70
C ASP A 444 -18.46 27.16 -15.63
N THR A 445 -18.30 26.06 -14.88
CA THR A 445 -17.39 25.95 -13.73
C THR A 445 -16.31 24.88 -13.88
N LEU A 446 -16.59 23.81 -14.63
CA LEU A 446 -15.70 22.67 -14.83
C LEU A 446 -14.60 23.02 -15.85
N THR A 447 -13.37 23.19 -15.37
CA THR A 447 -12.21 23.58 -16.18
C THR A 447 -11.37 22.39 -16.62
N THR A 448 -11.36 21.31 -15.83
CA THR A 448 -10.51 20.13 -16.03
C THR A 448 -11.31 18.84 -15.93
N ILE A 449 -11.17 17.96 -16.93
CA ILE A 449 -11.77 16.62 -16.93
C ILE A 449 -10.74 15.59 -17.37
N ASP A 450 -10.59 14.49 -16.63
CA ASP A 450 -9.89 13.29 -17.08
C ASP A 450 -10.91 12.19 -17.43
N LEU A 451 -10.99 11.83 -18.72
CA LEU A 451 -11.84 10.74 -19.24
C LEU A 451 -11.00 9.59 -19.81
N ARG A 452 -9.74 9.41 -19.40
CA ARG A 452 -8.89 8.35 -19.97
C ARG A 452 -9.46 6.95 -19.79
N GLN A 453 -9.11 6.01 -20.67
CA GLN A 453 -9.42 4.58 -20.52
C GLN A 453 -10.93 4.29 -20.31
N ASN A 454 -11.80 4.91 -21.11
CA ASN A 454 -13.27 4.88 -20.90
C ASN A 454 -14.09 4.35 -22.09
N ILE A 455 -13.42 3.86 -23.14
CA ILE A 455 -14.05 3.26 -24.32
C ILE A 455 -15.06 4.24 -24.98
N ILE A 456 -14.75 5.54 -24.93
CA ILE A 456 -15.52 6.55 -25.65
C ILE A 456 -15.24 6.37 -27.15
N LEU A 457 -16.29 6.14 -27.94
CA LEU A 457 -16.22 6.05 -29.40
C LEU A 457 -16.65 7.40 -30.02
N ALA A 458 -16.57 7.51 -31.35
CA ALA A 458 -16.83 8.73 -32.11
C ALA A 458 -18.15 9.43 -31.75
N GLY A 459 -19.21 8.67 -31.43
CA GLY A 459 -20.51 9.22 -31.00
C GLY A 459 -20.49 9.96 -29.64
N GLY A 460 -19.58 9.59 -28.74
CA GLY A 460 -19.34 10.30 -27.48
C GLY A 460 -18.40 11.49 -27.68
N LEU A 461 -17.30 11.30 -28.42
CA LEU A 461 -16.34 12.38 -28.73
C LEU A 461 -17.02 13.53 -29.50
N LYS A 462 -17.90 13.23 -30.45
CA LYS A 462 -18.74 14.21 -31.14
C LYS A 462 -19.59 15.05 -30.18
N ALA A 463 -20.19 14.44 -29.16
CA ALA A 463 -21.00 15.15 -28.18
C ALA A 463 -20.17 16.13 -27.32
N ILE A 464 -18.90 15.80 -27.06
CA ILE A 464 -17.94 16.72 -26.43
C ILE A 464 -17.55 17.86 -27.40
N ALA A 465 -17.24 17.55 -28.66
CA ALA A 465 -16.94 18.57 -29.68
C ALA A 465 -18.10 19.58 -29.85
N GLU A 466 -19.33 19.09 -30.01
CA GLU A 466 -20.55 19.90 -30.03
C GLU A 466 -20.69 20.78 -28.77
N ALA A 467 -20.42 20.22 -27.58
CA ALA A 467 -20.51 20.97 -26.33
C ALA A 467 -19.48 22.10 -26.23
N LEU A 468 -18.27 21.92 -26.76
CA LEU A 468 -17.22 22.92 -26.74
C LEU A 468 -17.44 24.09 -27.70
N THR A 469 -18.45 24.00 -28.58
CA THR A 469 -18.91 25.16 -29.38
C THR A 469 -19.58 26.23 -28.51
N THR A 470 -20.31 25.85 -27.46
CA THR A 470 -21.01 26.75 -26.53
C THR A 470 -20.29 26.94 -25.21
N ASN A 471 -19.80 25.84 -24.59
CA ASN A 471 -19.05 25.86 -23.34
C ASN A 471 -17.84 26.79 -23.45
N ARG A 472 -17.57 27.62 -22.44
CA ARG A 472 -16.38 28.49 -22.37
C ARG A 472 -15.45 28.21 -21.19
N ALA A 473 -15.87 27.38 -20.24
CA ALA A 473 -15.16 27.12 -18.99
C ALA A 473 -14.07 26.04 -19.11
N LEU A 474 -14.30 24.98 -19.89
CA LEU A 474 -13.34 23.89 -20.01
C LEU A 474 -12.04 24.38 -20.65
N THR A 475 -10.91 24.10 -20.01
CA THR A 475 -9.57 24.40 -20.53
C THR A 475 -8.79 23.12 -20.79
N THR A 476 -8.98 22.11 -19.95
CA THR A 476 -8.24 20.86 -19.97
C THR A 476 -9.22 19.69 -20.10
N ILE A 477 -9.03 18.85 -21.12
CA ILE A 477 -9.63 17.52 -21.17
C ILE A 477 -8.54 16.51 -21.49
N ASN A 478 -8.51 15.40 -20.77
CA ASN A 478 -7.73 14.23 -21.16
C ASN A 478 -8.66 13.15 -21.74
N LEU A 479 -8.31 12.66 -22.93
CA LEU A 479 -9.05 11.66 -23.71
C LEU A 479 -8.14 10.47 -24.11
N ASP A 480 -6.91 10.38 -23.60
CA ASP A 480 -5.96 9.30 -23.93
C ASP A 480 -6.57 7.92 -23.66
N TYR A 481 -6.23 6.92 -24.49
CA TYR A 481 -6.74 5.55 -24.37
C TYR A 481 -8.28 5.44 -24.42
N ASN A 482 -8.95 6.33 -25.16
CA ASN A 482 -10.31 6.10 -25.66
C ASN A 482 -10.27 5.52 -27.09
N GLY A 483 -11.44 5.18 -27.63
CA GLY A 483 -11.55 4.47 -28.91
C GLY A 483 -11.53 5.37 -30.15
N SER A 484 -12.10 4.86 -31.24
CA SER A 484 -12.14 5.54 -32.54
C SER A 484 -12.89 6.87 -32.49
N GLY A 485 -12.51 7.76 -33.39
CA GLY A 485 -12.99 9.15 -33.46
C GLY A 485 -11.87 10.19 -33.35
N HIS A 486 -10.65 9.86 -33.81
CA HIS A 486 -9.51 10.80 -33.86
C HIS A 486 -9.85 12.12 -34.59
N GLU A 487 -10.77 12.07 -35.55
CA GLU A 487 -11.39 13.23 -36.22
C GLU A 487 -11.93 14.28 -35.22
N PHE A 488 -12.67 13.85 -34.19
CA PHE A 488 -13.20 14.73 -33.15
C PHE A 488 -12.15 15.11 -32.09
N LEU A 489 -11.13 14.28 -31.86
CA LEU A 489 -10.02 14.64 -30.96
C LEU A 489 -9.27 15.89 -31.46
N TRP A 490 -9.07 16.01 -32.78
CA TRP A 490 -8.48 17.21 -33.38
C TRP A 490 -9.37 18.44 -33.20
N GLU A 491 -10.67 18.32 -33.48
CA GLU A 491 -11.65 19.41 -33.30
C GLU A 491 -11.68 19.91 -31.85
N ILE A 492 -11.77 18.98 -30.88
CA ILE A 492 -11.72 19.27 -29.44
C ILE A 492 -10.43 20.01 -29.07
N GLN A 493 -9.27 19.54 -29.54
CA GLN A 493 -7.98 20.16 -29.24
C GLN A 493 -7.85 21.56 -29.84
N GLU A 494 -8.24 21.78 -31.09
CA GLU A 494 -8.24 23.11 -31.72
C GLU A 494 -9.20 24.06 -31.01
N THR A 495 -10.43 23.63 -30.69
CA THR A 495 -11.39 24.45 -29.93
C THR A 495 -10.84 24.86 -28.56
N LEU A 496 -10.13 23.99 -27.84
CA LEU A 496 -9.51 24.32 -26.55
C LEU A 496 -8.28 25.24 -26.69
N LYS A 497 -7.42 25.04 -27.70
CA LYS A 497 -6.23 25.90 -27.97
C LYS A 497 -6.56 27.38 -28.13
N THR A 498 -7.78 27.73 -28.56
CA THR A 498 -8.23 29.14 -28.70
C THR A 498 -8.54 29.85 -27.36
N ARG A 499 -8.61 29.13 -26.23
CA ARG A 499 -9.09 29.69 -24.95
C ARG A 499 -7.95 30.38 -24.20
N LYS A 500 -8.19 31.61 -23.71
CA LYS A 500 -7.17 32.44 -23.01
C LYS A 500 -6.55 31.77 -21.78
N ALA A 501 -7.28 30.88 -21.12
CA ALA A 501 -6.84 30.13 -19.95
C ALA A 501 -6.44 28.68 -20.28
N PHE A 502 -6.13 28.38 -21.56
CA PHE A 502 -5.61 27.08 -21.98
C PHE A 502 -4.19 26.86 -21.43
N THR A 503 -4.10 26.44 -20.18
CA THR A 503 -2.97 25.67 -19.67
C THR A 503 -2.87 24.42 -20.55
N LYS A 504 -1.87 24.41 -21.44
CA LYS A 504 -1.58 23.25 -22.29
C LYS A 504 -1.60 21.96 -21.43
N PRO A 505 -2.41 20.93 -21.75
CA PRO A 505 -2.10 19.57 -21.32
C PRO A 505 -0.76 19.21 -21.96
N ASN A 506 0.29 19.38 -21.16
CA ASN A 506 1.71 19.47 -21.49
C ASN A 506 2.05 19.44 -23.00
N LEU A 507 1.85 20.53 -23.75
CA LEU A 507 1.92 20.52 -25.23
C LEU A 507 3.24 21.09 -25.79
N ALA A 508 4.34 20.96 -25.06
CA ALA A 508 5.62 20.56 -25.68
C ALA A 508 5.65 19.03 -25.91
N ALA A 509 4.65 18.35 -25.34
CA ALA A 509 4.67 16.95 -24.98
C ALA A 509 3.39 16.26 -25.51
N THR A 510 3.10 16.44 -26.81
CA THR A 510 2.00 15.77 -27.52
C THR A 510 2.43 15.15 -28.86
N ILE A 511 3.64 15.45 -29.34
CA ILE A 511 4.27 14.78 -30.50
C ILE A 511 5.61 14.16 -30.06
N ALA A 512 6.51 14.96 -29.47
CA ALA A 512 7.75 14.47 -28.83
C ALA A 512 7.54 13.60 -27.56
N THR A 513 6.29 13.25 -27.25
CA THR A 513 5.86 12.66 -25.97
C THR A 513 4.80 11.57 -26.12
N GLN A 514 4.46 11.21 -27.37
CA GLN A 514 4.00 9.85 -27.66
C GLN A 514 5.03 8.79 -27.18
N VAL A 515 6.28 9.19 -26.86
CA VAL A 515 7.27 8.36 -26.14
C VAL A 515 7.63 8.90 -24.74
N SER A 516 7.74 10.22 -24.53
CA SER A 516 8.14 10.78 -23.21
C SER A 516 7.02 10.85 -22.17
N GLY A 517 5.74 10.88 -22.57
CA GLY A 517 4.59 10.96 -21.65
C GLY A 517 4.21 9.59 -21.12
N PHE A 518 4.52 8.58 -21.93
CA PHE A 518 4.60 7.18 -21.64
C PHE A 518 5.72 6.84 -20.62
N LEU A 519 6.81 7.63 -20.57
CA LEU A 519 7.80 7.60 -19.49
C LEU A 519 7.30 8.32 -18.20
N ALA A 520 6.49 9.38 -18.32
CA ALA A 520 5.79 9.97 -17.17
C ALA A 520 4.60 9.11 -16.67
N TYR A 521 4.01 8.27 -17.53
CA TYR A 521 3.01 7.27 -17.17
C TYR A 521 3.64 6.10 -16.38
N LEU A 522 4.95 5.88 -16.56
CA LEU A 522 5.78 5.09 -15.66
C LEU A 522 6.13 5.86 -14.36
N GLY A 523 6.39 7.17 -14.41
CA GLY A 523 6.86 7.97 -13.28
C GLY A 523 5.81 8.92 -12.68
N VAL A 524 5.17 8.51 -11.59
CA VAL A 524 4.15 9.30 -10.85
C VAL A 524 4.61 10.74 -10.57
N GLN A 525 3.88 11.71 -11.12
CA GLN A 525 3.70 13.03 -10.52
C GLN A 525 2.27 13.09 -9.98
N GLU A 526 2.05 13.07 -8.66
CA GLU A 526 2.29 14.17 -7.73
C GLU A 526 1.48 15.44 -8.04
N PHE A 527 0.17 15.32 -7.82
CA PHE A 527 -0.60 16.42 -7.22
C PHE A 527 -0.78 16.11 -5.72
N GLY A 528 -0.66 17.13 -4.87
CA GLY A 528 -1.24 17.13 -3.52
C GLY A 528 -0.79 16.04 -2.53
N ARG A 529 0.52 15.95 -2.24
CA ARG A 529 1.01 15.34 -0.99
C ARG A 529 1.53 16.41 -0.03
N PRO A 530 0.93 16.63 1.15
CA PRO A 530 1.60 17.33 2.23
C PRO A 530 2.85 16.55 2.68
N GLN A 531 3.90 17.29 3.01
CA GLN A 531 5.14 16.73 3.52
C GLN A 531 4.91 16.21 4.94
N GLN A 532 5.11 14.91 5.17
CA GLN A 532 5.58 14.39 6.46
C GLN A 532 6.03 12.92 6.48
N ALA A 533 5.84 12.16 5.40
CA ALA A 533 6.72 11.02 5.16
C ALA A 533 8.15 11.55 4.98
N GLN A 534 9.02 11.38 5.99
CA GLN A 534 10.45 11.64 5.85
C GLN A 534 10.97 10.85 4.65
N ALA A 535 11.69 11.52 3.74
CA ALA A 535 12.26 10.87 2.56
C ALA A 535 13.07 9.64 2.99
N TRP A 536 12.92 8.51 2.27
CA TRP A 536 13.56 7.27 2.68
C TRP A 536 15.09 7.33 2.51
N THR A 537 15.57 8.26 1.68
CA THR A 537 16.95 8.68 1.53
C THR A 537 17.56 9.17 2.83
N GLY A 538 18.68 8.56 3.22
CA GLY A 538 19.43 8.97 4.40
C GLY A 538 20.50 7.95 4.70
N LYS A 539 21.76 8.38 4.69
CA LYS A 539 22.95 7.53 4.91
C LYS A 539 22.78 6.52 6.05
N VAL A 540 22.16 6.93 7.16
CA VAL A 540 21.92 6.09 8.35
C VAL A 540 20.94 4.92 8.10
N ARG A 541 19.89 5.11 7.28
CA ARG A 541 18.96 4.04 6.88
C ARG A 541 19.69 2.97 6.08
N ILE A 542 20.49 3.42 5.11
CA ILE A 542 21.30 2.54 4.28
C ILE A 542 22.39 1.84 5.07
N GLU A 543 23.10 2.51 5.98
CA GLU A 543 24.10 1.89 6.85
C GLU A 543 23.48 0.80 7.75
N ALA A 544 22.28 1.05 8.30
CA ALA A 544 21.53 0.07 9.09
C ALA A 544 21.09 -1.14 8.25
N LEU A 545 20.53 -0.91 7.05
CA LEU A 545 20.13 -1.97 6.13
C LEU A 545 21.32 -2.79 5.61
N THR A 546 22.41 -2.12 5.24
CA THR A 546 23.68 -2.75 4.85
C THR A 546 24.21 -3.65 5.97
N SER A 547 24.12 -3.20 7.22
CA SER A 547 24.50 -3.99 8.40
C SER A 547 23.57 -5.20 8.60
N ARG A 548 22.25 -5.02 8.43
CA ARG A 548 21.26 -6.11 8.44
C ARG A 548 21.57 -7.16 7.36
N LEU A 549 21.82 -6.76 6.12
CA LEU A 549 22.16 -7.65 4.99
C LEU A 549 23.43 -8.48 5.27
N LYS A 550 24.47 -7.87 5.86
CA LYS A 550 25.70 -8.55 6.30
C LYS A 550 25.44 -9.60 7.40
N SER A 551 24.44 -9.38 8.24
CA SER A 551 24.07 -10.27 9.34
C SER A 551 22.95 -11.28 9.01
N ASN A 552 22.27 -11.14 7.87
CA ASN A 552 21.11 -11.96 7.54
C ASN A 552 21.52 -13.39 7.15
N THR A 553 21.22 -14.33 8.05
CA THR A 553 21.35 -15.79 7.85
C THR A 553 19.98 -16.49 7.79
N SER A 554 18.89 -15.73 7.64
CA SER A 554 17.52 -16.25 7.59
C SER A 554 17.18 -16.81 6.21
N SER A 555 16.73 -18.06 6.17
CA SER A 555 16.12 -18.68 4.96
C SER A 555 14.70 -18.19 4.68
N ILE A 556 14.11 -17.36 5.54
CA ILE A 556 12.79 -16.74 5.35
C ILE A 556 12.93 -15.38 4.66
N ILE A 557 13.98 -14.62 4.99
CA ILE A 557 14.21 -13.27 4.47
C ILE A 557 15.10 -13.37 3.22
N THR A 558 14.44 -13.67 2.08
CA THR A 558 15.06 -13.96 0.78
C THR A 558 14.77 -12.92 -0.32
N SER A 559 13.81 -12.02 -0.12
CA SER A 559 13.48 -10.95 -1.06
C SER A 559 13.75 -9.59 -0.44
N LEU A 560 14.59 -8.76 -1.06
CA LEU A 560 14.84 -7.37 -0.67
C LEU A 560 13.91 -6.43 -1.44
N LYS A 561 13.08 -5.63 -0.76
CA LYS A 561 12.05 -4.76 -1.36
C LYS A 561 12.22 -3.30 -0.97
N ILE A 562 12.64 -2.47 -1.92
CA ILE A 562 12.93 -1.03 -1.77
C ILE A 562 12.33 -0.23 -2.94
N ALA A 563 11.18 -0.64 -3.47
CA ALA A 563 10.47 0.10 -4.53
C ALA A 563 9.92 1.46 -4.05
N ASP A 564 9.97 2.47 -4.93
CA ASP A 564 9.44 3.83 -4.75
C ASP A 564 9.97 4.54 -3.47
N ARG A 565 11.28 4.47 -3.22
CA ARG A 565 11.96 5.04 -2.03
C ARG A 565 12.89 6.23 -2.32
N GLN A 566 12.96 6.70 -3.57
CA GLN A 566 13.83 7.78 -4.03
C GLN A 566 15.35 7.54 -3.82
N ILE A 567 15.80 6.28 -3.62
CA ILE A 567 17.22 6.01 -3.29
C ILE A 567 18.17 6.38 -4.44
N GLY A 568 19.30 6.99 -4.09
CA GLY A 568 20.32 7.42 -5.03
C GLY A 568 21.46 6.41 -5.25
N PHE A 569 22.39 6.75 -6.13
CA PHE A 569 23.56 5.90 -6.42
C PHE A 569 24.48 5.66 -5.19
N GLU A 570 24.68 6.64 -4.29
CA GLU A 570 25.48 6.44 -3.06
C GLU A 570 24.76 5.48 -2.09
N ASP A 571 23.42 5.53 -2.05
CA ASP A 571 22.61 4.62 -1.23
C ASP A 571 22.79 3.18 -1.73
N VAL A 572 22.60 2.95 -3.05
CA VAL A 572 22.80 1.64 -3.67
C VAL A 572 24.24 1.14 -3.54
N LYS A 573 25.23 2.02 -3.65
CA LYS A 573 26.64 1.67 -3.45
C LYS A 573 26.94 1.17 -2.04
N ALA A 574 26.32 1.74 -1.01
CA ALA A 574 26.45 1.21 0.35
C ALA A 574 25.66 -0.11 0.53
N LEU A 575 24.46 -0.25 -0.06
CA LEU A 575 23.73 -1.54 -0.08
C LEU A 575 24.55 -2.66 -0.74
N ALA A 576 25.30 -2.35 -1.80
CA ALA A 576 26.15 -3.30 -2.51
C ALA A 576 27.18 -3.96 -1.58
N ASP A 577 27.75 -3.24 -0.62
CA ASP A 577 28.66 -3.81 0.38
C ASP A 577 28.00 -4.86 1.27
N GLY A 578 26.67 -4.81 1.46
CA GLY A 578 25.91 -5.84 2.17
C GLY A 578 25.56 -7.03 1.28
N LEU A 579 25.12 -6.76 0.05
CA LEU A 579 24.73 -7.77 -0.93
C LEU A 579 25.91 -8.64 -1.40
N LYS A 580 27.12 -8.06 -1.53
CA LYS A 580 28.36 -8.80 -1.86
C LYS A 580 28.64 -9.94 -0.86
N THR A 581 28.34 -9.73 0.42
CA THR A 581 28.54 -10.74 1.49
C THR A 581 27.32 -11.60 1.81
N ASN A 582 26.11 -11.14 1.49
CA ASN A 582 24.90 -11.87 1.81
C ASN A 582 24.77 -13.15 0.93
N ARG A 583 24.17 -14.22 1.49
CA ARG A 583 23.94 -15.51 0.83
C ARG A 583 22.55 -16.09 1.10
N THR A 584 21.57 -15.22 1.33
CA THR A 584 20.16 -15.58 1.58
C THR A 584 19.18 -14.84 0.68
N ILE A 585 19.53 -13.66 0.20
CA ILE A 585 18.74 -12.88 -0.75
C ILE A 585 18.83 -13.53 -2.14
N THR A 586 17.67 -13.87 -2.70
CA THR A 586 17.46 -14.44 -4.02
C THR A 586 16.67 -13.53 -4.95
N ARG A 587 15.82 -12.63 -4.43
CA ARG A 587 15.17 -11.55 -5.21
C ARG A 587 15.54 -10.17 -4.68
N ILE A 588 15.82 -9.24 -5.60
CA ILE A 588 15.99 -7.81 -5.33
C ILE A 588 14.95 -7.03 -6.14
N ASP A 589 14.20 -6.16 -5.47
CA ASP A 589 13.25 -5.19 -6.04
C ASP A 589 13.65 -3.79 -5.57
N LEU A 590 14.24 -3.00 -6.48
CA LEU A 590 14.67 -1.61 -6.27
C LEU A 590 14.01 -0.66 -7.27
N ARG A 591 12.82 -1.01 -7.75
CA ARG A 591 12.10 -0.26 -8.79
C ARG A 591 11.85 1.20 -8.41
N ARG A 592 11.79 2.06 -9.42
CA ARG A 592 11.22 3.41 -9.34
C ARG A 592 11.95 4.30 -8.32
N ASN A 593 13.28 4.25 -8.39
CA ASN A 593 14.21 5.04 -7.58
C ASN A 593 15.11 5.92 -8.47
N HIS A 594 16.18 6.46 -7.92
CA HIS A 594 17.11 7.39 -8.60
C HIS A 594 18.52 6.80 -8.65
N ILE A 595 18.59 5.49 -8.92
CA ILE A 595 19.81 4.67 -8.90
C ILE A 595 20.80 5.15 -9.96
N GLY A 596 20.32 5.40 -11.17
CA GLY A 596 21.11 5.86 -12.31
C GLY A 596 22.17 4.86 -12.76
N ALA A 597 22.88 5.21 -13.85
CA ALA A 597 24.01 4.42 -14.34
C ALA A 597 25.05 4.06 -13.25
N ARG A 598 25.37 5.02 -12.36
CA ARG A 598 26.39 4.83 -11.30
C ARG A 598 25.96 3.91 -10.15
N GLY A 599 24.67 3.87 -9.82
CA GLY A 599 24.16 2.89 -8.86
C GLY A 599 24.07 1.50 -9.49
N CYS A 600 23.77 1.45 -10.79
CA CYS A 600 23.78 0.23 -11.59
C CYS A 600 25.19 -0.38 -11.72
N GLU A 601 26.24 0.44 -11.90
CA GLU A 601 27.65 0.04 -11.83
C GLU A 601 27.98 -0.62 -10.47
N ALA A 602 27.51 -0.05 -9.36
CA ALA A 602 27.72 -0.64 -8.04
C ALA A 602 26.95 -1.97 -7.81
N LEU A 603 25.80 -2.16 -8.46
CA LEU A 603 25.08 -3.44 -8.49
C LEU A 603 25.80 -4.47 -9.37
N ALA A 604 26.38 -4.07 -10.50
CA ALA A 604 27.19 -4.96 -11.33
C ALA A 604 28.38 -5.56 -10.55
N GLU A 605 29.05 -4.78 -9.68
CA GLU A 605 30.07 -5.32 -8.75
C GLU A 605 29.53 -6.37 -7.77
N VAL A 606 28.25 -6.29 -7.37
CA VAL A 606 27.59 -7.36 -6.59
C VAL A 606 27.48 -8.61 -7.45
N PHE A 607 26.95 -8.48 -8.66
CA PHE A 607 26.61 -9.62 -9.52
C PHE A 607 27.86 -10.36 -10.06
N VAL A 608 29.04 -9.73 -10.08
CA VAL A 608 30.31 -10.44 -10.34
C VAL A 608 30.68 -11.41 -9.20
N THR A 609 30.17 -11.22 -7.98
CA THR A 609 30.62 -11.95 -6.76
C THR A 609 29.51 -12.61 -5.94
N ASN A 610 28.24 -12.35 -6.23
CA ASN A 610 27.09 -12.97 -5.59
C ASN A 610 26.46 -14.05 -6.49
N ASP A 611 26.31 -15.23 -5.89
CA ASP A 611 25.86 -16.50 -6.47
C ASP A 611 24.46 -16.94 -5.97
N THR A 612 23.73 -16.08 -5.24
CA THR A 612 22.39 -16.39 -4.70
C THR A 612 21.27 -15.55 -5.29
N ILE A 613 21.55 -14.33 -5.77
CA ILE A 613 20.56 -13.43 -6.38
C ILE A 613 20.17 -13.99 -7.75
N ALA A 614 18.94 -14.49 -7.87
CA ALA A 614 18.38 -15.09 -9.07
C ALA A 614 17.42 -14.15 -9.83
N THR A 615 16.77 -13.22 -9.13
CA THR A 615 15.83 -12.26 -9.73
C THR A 615 16.19 -10.83 -9.33
N ILE A 616 16.35 -9.96 -10.34
CA ILE A 616 16.70 -8.54 -10.16
C ILE A 616 15.64 -7.70 -10.87
N ASP A 617 15.11 -6.72 -10.14
CA ASP A 617 13.97 -5.94 -10.58
C ASP A 617 14.27 -4.45 -10.41
N LEU A 618 14.43 -3.77 -11.55
CA LEU A 618 15.00 -2.43 -11.67
C LEU A 618 14.16 -1.47 -12.54
N GLU A 619 12.88 -1.76 -12.81
CA GLU A 619 11.89 -0.87 -13.47
C GLU A 619 12.12 0.62 -13.13
N GLY A 620 12.23 1.49 -14.14
CA GLY A 620 12.17 2.94 -13.98
C GLY A 620 13.25 3.58 -13.09
N ASN A 621 14.54 3.28 -13.33
CA ASN A 621 15.66 3.72 -12.50
C ASN A 621 16.71 4.64 -13.18
N ASP A 622 16.44 5.10 -14.40
CA ASP A 622 17.35 5.91 -15.23
C ASP A 622 18.75 5.29 -15.41
N ILE A 623 18.80 3.96 -15.58
CA ILE A 623 20.03 3.19 -15.72
C ILE A 623 20.83 3.56 -16.98
N GLN A 624 20.14 3.92 -18.07
CA GLN A 624 20.71 4.32 -19.37
C GLN A 624 21.67 3.28 -19.98
N ASP A 625 22.25 3.59 -21.14
CA ASP A 625 23.18 2.68 -21.84
C ASP A 625 24.43 2.33 -21.01
N GLN A 626 24.93 3.27 -20.20
CA GLN A 626 26.14 3.07 -19.39
C GLN A 626 25.90 2.06 -18.25
N GLY A 627 24.79 2.17 -17.53
CA GLY A 627 24.45 1.18 -16.49
C GLY A 627 24.06 -0.17 -17.09
N CYS A 628 23.33 -0.19 -18.20
CA CYS A 628 23.01 -1.41 -18.95
C CYS A 628 24.29 -2.15 -19.40
N LYS A 629 25.29 -1.42 -19.90
CA LYS A 629 26.61 -1.95 -20.24
C LYS A 629 27.37 -2.51 -19.03
N ALA A 630 27.26 -1.88 -17.86
CA ALA A 630 27.87 -2.39 -16.62
C ALA A 630 27.24 -3.72 -16.18
N LEU A 631 25.90 -3.82 -16.21
CA LEU A 631 25.19 -5.08 -15.99
C LEU A 631 25.62 -6.14 -17.00
N ALA A 632 25.64 -5.81 -18.28
CA ALA A 632 26.03 -6.73 -19.34
C ALA A 632 27.43 -7.34 -19.10
N GLU A 633 28.41 -6.56 -18.63
CA GLU A 633 29.73 -7.11 -18.31
C GLU A 633 29.68 -8.11 -17.15
N ALA A 634 28.94 -7.81 -16.07
CA ALA A 634 28.78 -8.73 -14.93
C ALA A 634 28.01 -10.01 -15.31
N LEU A 635 27.00 -9.89 -16.18
CA LEU A 635 26.17 -11.01 -16.65
C LEU A 635 26.94 -12.00 -17.55
N LYS A 636 28.12 -11.65 -18.09
CA LYS A 636 28.98 -12.61 -18.79
C LYS A 636 29.53 -13.72 -17.87
N SER A 637 29.71 -13.40 -16.59
CA SER A 637 30.28 -14.32 -15.59
C SER A 637 29.26 -14.77 -14.53
N ASN A 638 28.18 -14.03 -14.31
CA ASN A 638 27.16 -14.44 -13.35
C ASN A 638 26.36 -15.66 -13.87
N ALA A 639 26.30 -16.71 -13.05
CA ALA A 639 25.60 -17.95 -13.35
C ALA A 639 24.42 -18.24 -12.39
N ALA A 640 23.90 -17.21 -11.70
CA ALA A 640 22.80 -17.29 -10.74
C ALA A 640 21.54 -16.53 -11.20
N ILE A 641 21.70 -15.40 -11.88
CA ILE A 641 20.60 -14.53 -12.34
C ILE A 641 19.86 -15.20 -13.49
N THR A 642 18.61 -15.59 -13.24
CA THR A 642 17.69 -16.18 -14.22
C THR A 642 16.70 -15.17 -14.78
N ALA A 643 16.33 -14.15 -14.00
CA ALA A 643 15.35 -13.13 -14.40
C ALA A 643 15.87 -11.72 -14.10
N ILE A 644 15.80 -10.83 -15.10
CA ILE A 644 16.12 -9.41 -14.94
C ILE A 644 15.05 -8.51 -15.57
N ASP A 645 14.58 -7.54 -14.81
CA ASP A 645 13.66 -6.50 -15.28
C ASP A 645 14.40 -5.16 -15.43
N LEU A 646 14.38 -4.63 -16.65
CA LEU A 646 14.95 -3.34 -17.03
C LEU A 646 13.89 -2.43 -17.69
N GLU A 647 12.60 -2.62 -17.43
CA GLU A 647 11.53 -1.79 -17.99
C GLU A 647 11.80 -0.30 -17.73
N GLY A 648 11.56 0.57 -18.73
CA GLY A 648 11.48 2.01 -18.49
C GLY A 648 12.80 2.72 -18.12
N ASN A 649 13.95 2.12 -18.43
CA ASN A 649 15.27 2.57 -17.95
C ASN A 649 16.06 3.48 -18.90
N GLY A 650 15.45 3.92 -20.01
CA GLY A 650 16.07 4.82 -20.99
C GLY A 650 17.16 4.15 -21.86
N ILE A 651 17.20 2.82 -21.91
CA ILE A 651 18.17 2.02 -22.68
C ILE A 651 17.94 2.24 -24.18
N THR A 652 19.01 2.39 -24.96
CA THR A 652 18.99 2.55 -26.42
C THR A 652 19.63 1.34 -27.12
N ASP A 653 19.81 1.45 -28.44
CA ASP A 653 20.56 0.48 -29.26
C ASP A 653 21.97 0.19 -28.71
N LEU A 654 22.61 1.16 -28.03
CA LEU A 654 23.96 0.98 -27.48
C LEU A 654 23.98 0.06 -26.25
N GLY A 655 23.04 0.25 -25.31
CA GLY A 655 22.89 -0.60 -24.13
C GLY A 655 22.41 -1.99 -24.51
N LEU A 656 21.41 -2.11 -25.39
CA LEU A 656 20.98 -3.43 -25.87
C LEU A 656 22.10 -4.16 -26.61
N LYS A 657 22.91 -3.48 -27.42
CA LYS A 657 24.08 -4.10 -28.06
C LYS A 657 25.08 -4.63 -27.04
N ALA A 658 25.33 -3.92 -25.94
CA ALA A 658 26.20 -4.42 -24.87
C ALA A 658 25.61 -5.67 -24.21
N LEU A 659 24.30 -5.66 -23.91
CA LEU A 659 23.59 -6.82 -23.35
C LEU A 659 23.58 -8.02 -24.33
N ALA A 660 23.41 -7.80 -25.62
CA ALA A 660 23.46 -8.84 -26.65
C ALA A 660 24.84 -9.54 -26.71
N GLU A 661 25.95 -8.80 -26.61
CA GLU A 661 27.29 -9.41 -26.50
C GLU A 661 27.47 -10.23 -25.20
N ALA A 662 26.75 -9.88 -24.13
CA ALA A 662 26.70 -10.71 -22.92
C ALA A 662 25.85 -11.98 -23.13
N LEU A 663 24.70 -11.88 -23.79
CA LEU A 663 23.81 -13.01 -24.09
C LEU A 663 24.41 -14.03 -25.06
N LYS A 664 25.38 -13.64 -25.91
CA LYS A 664 26.19 -14.62 -26.67
C LYS A 664 26.91 -15.60 -25.74
N ILE A 665 27.29 -15.17 -24.53
CA ILE A 665 28.06 -15.95 -23.55
C ILE A 665 27.17 -16.55 -22.45
N ASN A 666 26.27 -15.76 -21.84
CA ASN A 666 25.43 -16.19 -20.72
C ASN A 666 24.45 -17.32 -21.13
N ARG A 667 24.26 -18.31 -20.25
CA ARG A 667 23.31 -19.43 -20.43
C ARG A 667 22.43 -19.70 -19.20
N THR A 668 22.29 -18.72 -18.31
CA THR A 668 21.46 -18.80 -17.08
C THR A 668 20.23 -17.91 -17.15
N ILE A 669 20.32 -16.73 -17.79
CA ILE A 669 19.17 -15.83 -17.93
C ILE A 669 18.13 -16.49 -18.84
N THR A 670 16.94 -16.66 -18.32
CA THR A 670 15.76 -17.19 -19.02
C THR A 670 14.72 -16.11 -19.29
N LYS A 671 14.58 -15.11 -18.40
CA LYS A 671 13.65 -13.98 -18.53
C LYS A 671 14.36 -12.63 -18.60
N ILE A 672 13.99 -11.80 -19.58
CA ILE A 672 14.41 -10.40 -19.69
C ILE A 672 13.21 -9.51 -20.00
N ASP A 673 12.96 -8.50 -19.17
CA ASP A 673 12.13 -7.36 -19.56
C ASP A 673 13.00 -6.17 -19.99
N LEU A 674 12.75 -5.67 -21.19
CA LEU A 674 13.39 -4.50 -21.80
C LEU A 674 12.33 -3.51 -22.32
N SER A 675 11.08 -3.65 -21.89
CA SER A 675 9.98 -2.85 -22.41
C SER A 675 10.04 -1.38 -21.99
N ARG A 676 9.27 -0.52 -22.65
CA ARG A 676 9.20 0.93 -22.38
C ARG A 676 10.55 1.67 -22.46
N ASN A 677 11.53 1.13 -23.19
CA ASN A 677 12.84 1.73 -23.42
C ASN A 677 12.89 2.50 -24.76
N GLN A 678 14.09 2.77 -25.31
CA GLN A 678 14.31 3.56 -26.53
C GLN A 678 15.00 2.76 -27.65
N ILE A 679 14.88 1.44 -27.62
CA ILE A 679 15.48 0.46 -28.55
C ILE A 679 14.87 0.60 -29.96
N ARG A 680 15.67 0.39 -31.00
CA ARG A 680 15.32 0.47 -32.43
C ARG A 680 15.92 -0.71 -33.20
N ASN A 681 15.87 -0.65 -34.52
CA ASN A 681 16.33 -1.69 -35.44
C ASN A 681 17.77 -2.13 -35.14
N GLN A 682 18.70 -1.21 -34.89
CA GLN A 682 20.12 -1.53 -34.63
C GLN A 682 20.37 -2.29 -33.32
N GLY A 683 19.58 -2.03 -32.28
CA GLY A 683 19.59 -2.83 -31.05
C GLY A 683 19.03 -4.23 -31.30
N CYS A 684 17.94 -4.34 -32.06
CA CYS A 684 17.35 -5.62 -32.45
C CYS A 684 18.23 -6.45 -33.38
N GLU A 685 18.97 -5.84 -34.31
CA GLU A 685 19.98 -6.52 -35.14
C GLU A 685 21.10 -7.15 -34.28
N ALA A 686 21.58 -6.41 -33.27
CA ALA A 686 22.59 -6.92 -32.35
C ALA A 686 22.05 -8.06 -31.47
N LEU A 687 20.81 -7.93 -30.98
CA LEU A 687 20.13 -8.96 -30.20
C LEU A 687 19.82 -10.21 -31.03
N ALA A 688 19.38 -10.05 -32.28
CA ALA A 688 19.17 -11.13 -33.23
C ALA A 688 20.44 -11.95 -33.43
N GLU A 689 21.60 -11.30 -33.62
CA GLU A 689 22.89 -11.99 -33.74
C GLU A 689 23.28 -12.78 -32.47
N ALA A 690 22.86 -12.32 -31.28
CA ALA A 690 23.02 -13.09 -30.05
C ALA A 690 22.05 -14.29 -29.98
N LEU A 691 20.77 -14.07 -30.29
CA LEU A 691 19.70 -15.06 -30.24
C LEU A 691 19.90 -16.22 -31.23
N LYS A 692 20.64 -16.05 -32.34
CA LYS A 692 21.09 -17.16 -33.20
C LYS A 692 21.87 -18.27 -32.47
N SER A 693 22.43 -17.97 -31.29
CA SER A 693 23.31 -18.88 -30.53
C SER A 693 22.97 -19.03 -29.04
N ASN A 694 22.05 -18.22 -28.51
CA ASN A 694 21.58 -18.32 -27.13
C ASN A 694 20.34 -19.24 -27.08
N ALA A 695 20.48 -20.35 -26.34
CA ALA A 695 19.45 -21.37 -26.16
C ALA A 695 18.89 -21.40 -24.71
N ALA A 696 19.00 -20.29 -23.98
CA ALA A 696 18.61 -20.17 -22.57
C ALA A 696 17.47 -19.17 -22.34
N ILE A 697 17.41 -18.08 -23.13
CA ILE A 697 16.28 -17.16 -23.12
C ILE A 697 15.01 -17.90 -23.51
N ALA A 698 13.97 -17.77 -22.69
CA ALA A 698 12.64 -18.37 -22.87
C ALA A 698 11.52 -17.32 -22.77
N ASP A 699 11.78 -16.16 -22.16
CA ASP A 699 10.82 -15.07 -21.96
C ASP A 699 11.52 -13.72 -22.22
N LEU A 700 11.05 -12.98 -23.23
CA LEU A 700 11.66 -11.73 -23.68
C LEU A 700 10.59 -10.68 -24.00
N ASN A 701 10.50 -9.62 -23.20
CA ASN A 701 9.60 -8.49 -23.48
C ASN A 701 10.40 -7.31 -24.07
N LEU A 702 10.13 -7.02 -25.36
CA LEU A 702 10.65 -5.88 -26.11
C LEU A 702 9.56 -4.87 -26.47
N GLY A 703 8.35 -5.04 -25.93
CA GLY A 703 7.22 -4.17 -26.19
C GLY A 703 7.49 -2.71 -25.81
N ARG A 704 6.67 -1.80 -26.33
CA ARG A 704 6.72 -0.38 -25.99
C ARG A 704 8.10 0.28 -26.26
N ASN A 705 8.81 -0.17 -27.29
CA ASN A 705 10.07 0.42 -27.76
C ASN A 705 9.84 1.22 -29.07
N ARG A 706 10.88 1.42 -29.89
CA ARG A 706 10.82 2.10 -31.20
C ARG A 706 11.34 1.19 -32.33
N ILE A 707 11.02 -0.10 -32.25
CA ILE A 707 11.46 -1.13 -33.20
C ILE A 707 10.57 -1.07 -34.46
N GLY A 708 11.18 -0.82 -35.61
CA GLY A 708 10.54 -0.88 -36.92
C GLY A 708 10.87 -2.16 -37.69
N ASP A 709 10.41 -2.22 -38.95
CA ASP A 709 10.39 -3.45 -39.74
C ASP A 709 11.74 -4.16 -39.89
N ASP A 710 12.85 -3.45 -40.12
CA ASP A 710 14.17 -4.11 -40.25
C ASP A 710 14.59 -4.81 -38.95
N GLY A 711 14.23 -4.25 -37.80
CA GLY A 711 14.51 -4.84 -36.48
C GLY A 711 13.74 -6.14 -36.25
N ILE A 712 12.47 -6.18 -36.66
CA ILE A 712 11.63 -7.37 -36.59
C ILE A 712 12.08 -8.43 -37.61
N LYS A 713 12.38 -8.01 -38.84
CA LYS A 713 12.89 -8.89 -39.90
C LYS A 713 14.25 -9.51 -39.52
N ALA A 714 15.15 -8.74 -38.89
CA ALA A 714 16.41 -9.27 -38.34
C ALA A 714 16.19 -10.30 -37.23
N LEU A 715 15.25 -10.05 -36.32
CA LEU A 715 14.87 -10.98 -35.26
C LEU A 715 14.24 -12.27 -35.82
N ALA A 716 13.32 -12.17 -36.79
CA ALA A 716 12.73 -13.33 -37.49
C ALA A 716 13.79 -14.21 -38.17
N GLU A 717 14.79 -13.62 -38.84
CA GLU A 717 15.93 -14.36 -39.41
C GLU A 717 16.81 -15.03 -38.34
N ALA A 718 16.86 -14.51 -37.11
CA ALA A 718 17.56 -15.19 -36.02
C ALA A 718 16.83 -16.46 -35.54
N TRP A 719 15.50 -16.46 -35.48
CA TRP A 719 14.71 -17.65 -35.12
C TRP A 719 14.58 -18.67 -36.26
N LYS A 720 14.83 -18.31 -37.52
CA LYS A 720 15.07 -19.31 -38.59
C LYS A 720 16.29 -20.20 -38.29
N ILE A 721 17.27 -19.67 -37.56
CA ILE A 721 18.50 -20.35 -37.17
C ILE A 721 18.35 -21.01 -35.79
N ASN A 722 17.85 -20.27 -34.79
CA ASN A 722 17.67 -20.78 -33.43
C ASN A 722 16.30 -21.48 -33.25
N ARG A 723 16.36 -22.75 -32.83
CA ARG A 723 15.20 -23.63 -32.65
C ARG A 723 14.73 -23.77 -31.19
N THR A 724 15.23 -22.96 -30.25
CA THR A 724 14.61 -22.92 -28.93
C THR A 724 13.27 -22.20 -28.97
N THR A 725 12.27 -22.78 -28.33
CA THR A 725 10.99 -22.12 -28.12
C THR A 725 11.17 -20.90 -27.21
N ILE A 726 10.72 -19.73 -27.64
CA ILE A 726 10.78 -18.48 -26.87
C ILE A 726 9.39 -17.84 -26.82
N LYS A 727 8.98 -17.34 -25.67
CA LYS A 727 7.87 -16.39 -25.49
C LYS A 727 8.39 -14.98 -25.75
N ILE A 728 7.80 -14.26 -26.71
CA ILE A 728 8.22 -12.88 -27.01
C ILE A 728 7.05 -11.90 -27.11
N ASP A 729 7.20 -10.79 -26.38
CA ASP A 729 6.24 -9.70 -26.37
C ASP A 729 6.83 -8.50 -27.15
N LEU A 730 6.15 -8.10 -28.23
CA LEU A 730 6.55 -7.02 -29.15
C LEU A 730 5.56 -5.86 -29.23
N TRP A 731 4.42 -5.98 -28.53
CA TRP A 731 3.32 -5.02 -28.43
C TRP A 731 3.74 -3.54 -28.44
N ASN A 732 2.96 -2.69 -29.13
CA ASN A 732 3.18 -1.24 -29.20
C ASN A 732 4.61 -0.85 -29.65
N ASN A 733 5.06 -1.40 -30.77
CA ASN A 733 6.25 -0.97 -31.51
C ASN A 733 5.85 -0.55 -32.96
N PRO A 734 6.58 0.38 -33.60
CA PRO A 734 6.21 0.94 -34.91
C PRO A 734 6.67 0.08 -36.11
N PHE A 735 6.11 -1.14 -36.26
CA PHE A 735 6.33 -2.02 -37.42
C PHE A 735 5.02 -2.42 -38.11
N GLY A 736 5.10 -2.71 -39.41
CA GLY A 736 3.95 -3.00 -40.28
C GLY A 736 3.56 -4.48 -40.38
N ASP A 737 2.52 -4.75 -41.16
CA ASP A 737 1.91 -6.08 -41.26
C ASP A 737 2.82 -7.13 -41.92
N GLU A 738 3.67 -6.75 -42.88
CA GLU A 738 4.72 -7.65 -43.42
C GLU A 738 5.60 -8.26 -42.32
N SER A 739 5.93 -7.45 -41.30
CA SER A 739 6.78 -7.87 -40.19
C SER A 739 6.02 -8.68 -39.15
N ARG A 740 4.70 -8.45 -39.00
CA ARG A 740 3.81 -9.35 -38.25
C ARG A 740 3.70 -10.72 -38.93
N GLU A 741 3.57 -10.74 -40.26
CA GLU A 741 3.48 -11.98 -41.04
C GLU A 741 4.81 -12.76 -41.01
N ALA A 742 5.95 -12.12 -41.28
CA ALA A 742 7.27 -12.74 -41.21
C ALA A 742 7.59 -13.36 -39.82
N MET A 743 7.04 -12.81 -38.73
CA MET A 743 7.11 -13.39 -37.39
C MET A 743 6.12 -14.56 -37.21
N ARG A 744 4.90 -14.48 -37.77
CA ARG A 744 3.88 -15.54 -37.72
C ARG A 744 4.26 -16.77 -38.54
N GLU A 745 4.98 -16.61 -39.66
CA GLU A 745 5.58 -17.73 -40.40
C GLU A 745 6.50 -18.57 -39.51
N MET A 746 7.18 -17.94 -38.55
CA MET A 746 8.13 -18.58 -37.64
C MET A 746 7.46 -19.18 -36.38
N SER A 747 6.12 -19.19 -36.31
CA SER A 747 5.33 -19.60 -35.15
C SER A 747 5.64 -20.98 -34.56
N THR A 748 6.28 -21.89 -35.31
CA THR A 748 6.75 -23.19 -34.77
C THR A 748 7.83 -23.06 -33.69
N ASN A 749 8.44 -21.88 -33.54
CA ASN A 749 9.57 -21.62 -32.65
C ASN A 749 9.18 -20.73 -31.44
N PHE A 750 7.89 -20.54 -31.19
CA PHE A 750 7.39 -19.74 -30.06
C PHE A 750 6.18 -20.42 -29.42
N ASP A 751 6.12 -20.43 -28.08
CA ASP A 751 4.91 -20.88 -27.36
C ASP A 751 3.81 -19.81 -27.48
N THR A 752 4.20 -18.53 -27.46
CA THR A 752 3.34 -17.36 -27.67
C THR A 752 4.14 -16.20 -28.25
N ILE A 753 3.55 -15.47 -29.20
CA ILE A 753 4.06 -14.19 -29.71
C ILE A 753 2.98 -13.13 -29.50
N ASP A 754 3.28 -12.07 -28.75
CA ASP A 754 2.33 -10.99 -28.54
C ASP A 754 2.68 -9.70 -29.31
N PHE A 755 1.97 -9.51 -30.42
CA PHE A 755 1.96 -8.25 -31.17
C PHE A 755 0.92 -7.26 -30.62
N ASP A 756 -0.10 -7.75 -29.89
CA ASP A 756 -1.43 -7.14 -29.75
C ASP A 756 -2.01 -7.27 -28.32
N ASN A 757 -1.17 -7.03 -27.30
CA ASN A 757 -1.60 -6.86 -25.90
C ASN A 757 -2.23 -8.11 -25.23
N ARG A 758 -2.07 -9.30 -25.82
CA ARG A 758 -2.65 -10.57 -25.33
C ARG A 758 -1.92 -11.18 -24.14
N TRP A 759 -0.66 -10.83 -23.91
CA TRP A 759 0.18 -11.63 -23.02
C TRP A 759 -0.04 -11.42 -21.51
N ILE A 760 -1.04 -10.60 -21.17
CA ILE A 760 -1.57 -10.40 -19.82
C ILE A 760 -2.85 -11.26 -19.59
N MET A 761 -3.43 -11.86 -20.64
CA MET A 761 -4.70 -12.62 -20.56
C MET A 761 -4.53 -14.06 -20.05
N GLU A 762 -3.58 -14.84 -20.59
CA GLU A 762 -3.65 -16.32 -20.52
C GLU A 762 -3.06 -16.98 -19.25
N THR A 763 -2.75 -16.20 -18.20
CA THR A 763 -2.52 -16.75 -16.83
C THR A 763 -3.22 -15.95 -15.73
N ARG A 764 -4.40 -15.39 -16.04
CA ARG A 764 -5.35 -14.80 -15.08
C ARG A 764 -6.78 -15.24 -15.44
N PRO A 765 -7.75 -15.19 -14.51
CA PRO A 765 -9.15 -15.51 -14.83
C PRO A 765 -9.73 -14.57 -15.90
N GLU A 766 -10.69 -15.08 -16.68
CA GLU A 766 -11.11 -14.57 -18.00
C GLU A 766 -11.94 -13.24 -18.01
N GLU A 767 -11.84 -12.38 -16.99
CA GLU A 767 -12.66 -11.15 -16.88
C GLU A 767 -11.97 -9.87 -17.40
N ASP A 768 -10.64 -9.86 -17.53
CA ASP A 768 -9.89 -8.77 -18.19
C ASP A 768 -9.65 -9.11 -19.68
N TYR A 769 -10.30 -8.40 -20.60
CA TYR A 769 -9.65 -7.49 -21.58
C TYR A 769 -10.61 -7.02 -22.70
N TRP A 770 -10.56 -5.72 -23.01
CA TRP A 770 -11.33 -5.11 -24.09
C TRP A 770 -10.61 -5.19 -25.47
N PRO A 771 -11.29 -5.52 -26.58
CA PRO A 771 -10.67 -5.67 -27.89
C PRO A 771 -10.42 -4.35 -28.65
N GLY A 772 -9.17 -4.21 -29.11
CA GLY A 772 -8.79 -3.47 -30.33
C GLY A 772 -8.57 -1.95 -30.22
N TYR A 773 -7.37 -1.48 -30.62
CA TYR A 773 -7.19 -0.31 -31.48
C TYR A 773 -5.87 -0.38 -32.26
N TRP A 774 -5.91 -0.09 -33.56
CA TRP A 774 -4.74 0.38 -34.33
C TRP A 774 -5.15 1.17 -35.58
N PRO A 775 -4.83 2.47 -35.63
CA PRO A 775 -4.64 3.28 -36.84
C PRO A 775 -3.17 3.76 -36.93
N ASP A 776 -2.57 4.17 -38.05
CA ASP A 776 -2.98 4.23 -39.47
C ASP A 776 -1.71 4.11 -40.35
N GLY A 777 -1.86 3.78 -41.63
CA GLY A 777 -0.81 3.87 -42.66
C GLY A 777 -1.35 4.54 -43.95
N PRO A 778 -0.78 5.66 -44.44
CA PRO A 778 -1.43 6.45 -45.49
C PRO A 778 -0.98 6.14 -46.94
N GLN A 779 -1.93 6.27 -47.88
CA GLN A 779 -1.82 6.33 -49.35
C GLN A 779 -1.55 5.02 -50.14
N GLY A 780 -2.51 4.63 -51.00
CA GLY A 780 -2.27 3.68 -52.09
C GLY A 780 -3.53 2.97 -52.63
N PHE A 781 -4.01 3.34 -53.82
CA PHE A 781 -5.13 2.67 -54.51
C PHE A 781 -4.86 1.17 -54.79
N HIS A 782 -5.85 0.29 -54.59
CA HIS A 782 -6.74 -0.18 -55.69
C HIS A 782 -7.81 -1.23 -55.28
N ASP A 783 -9.08 -0.86 -55.52
CA ASP A 783 -10.26 -1.59 -56.06
C ASP A 783 -10.43 -3.14 -56.00
N TYR A 784 -11.72 -3.53 -56.11
CA TYR A 784 -12.33 -4.86 -56.37
C TYR A 784 -12.65 -5.84 -55.22
N SER A 785 -13.95 -5.92 -54.91
CA SER A 785 -14.82 -7.11 -54.70
C SER A 785 -14.25 -8.38 -54.03
N LEU A 786 -15.00 -9.03 -53.13
CA LEU A 786 -16.46 -9.32 -53.27
C LEU A 786 -17.14 -9.47 -51.90
#